data_AF-A0A956V2V8-F1
#
_entry.id   AF-A0A956V2V8-F1
#
_cell.length_a   1.000
_cell.length_b   1.000
_cell.length_c   1.000
_cell.angle_alpha   90.00
_cell.angle_beta   90.00
_cell.angle_gamma   90.00
#
_symmetry.space_group_name_H-M   'P 1'
#
loop_
_entity.id
_entity.type
_entity.pdbx_description
1 polymer ?
#
loop_
_entity_poly.entity_id
_entity_poly.type
_entity_poly.pdbx_seq_one_letter_code
_entity_poly.pdbx_strand_id
1 'polypeptide(L)'
;MRSFSLATVLLALVLSLFHLLNWDSAGNNLVLDLWFRLRGQLDPTSELVLVTLDQRFSDEYPVRIGELDRRFYTQAISHLAEAGAKVIAMDIFFPEPSGSDSDLAQALLDNGVILPFIRLAGAASFKLSDHVPFNPLLEGARRGVLELETSARQFQPVVAFKDGELNSFALEIVEAAGLSSRYKQKKPILIDYRGPAGSFPSLSFLTVYRNEFAYSEIQNKIVLIGVTLEGTDQDQIITPFGKMSGLEVNANQIFTLIHGKLHKVNPFLYVLGLLFLALLSPYLANKKHGLLYSLLGVGLSLLASYLAFRLNLFFSPLSPMLVFAGAYISGSYGQLRKLDLELNTKLLQILDSATFSRPEFPSADSLHQGFAPKGYVTDATDMLESLEQGLGAKGGLLIFRQERAQHGDLSPRMLELAEQAMTESRPFAEGTLPHYLAQPIELNGKTIGVLALNLPAPPPPHFQALLTTSLGTFSQLARYQNLRSQTTTLTHTLLPRVGQSSQAKLEALSMLSDLLAAERGWLGTLLETLPQAVFIMSPYGYSIYKNASARRLLGNEKNMLRGIPEALNISQEQFQEAYVTMIERGETLELGLTERKASSPILLSLKVVRDGSEIRGVAGTISDLSKISELDQQRQDMIAMVVHDLRSPLTSIQGFADLLLSGEFADPKEPLEIIRTEAARMRRLTDAFLDLSRLESEGFKPAKQKANVADLLRRAVAAVSAQASQKQMIIQLDAPDFLEASVDADLISRVMINLLSNGVKYSRSGKHVYAQLEAQTKSFRLVIKDEGHGMSQEQLNQLFQKYKRGTQTQVVGTGLGLYLVKLIVDAHQGTLKVSSEIHQGSCFSLEIPLD
;
A
#
# COMPACT_ATOMS: atom_id res chain seq x y z
N MET A 1 -4.66 24.62 19.03
CA MET A 1 -5.66 25.70 18.80
C MET A 1 -5.15 27.05 19.30
N ARG A 2 -4.67 27.19 20.55
CA ARG A 2 -4.22 28.48 21.13
C ARG A 2 -3.07 29.20 20.39
N SER A 3 -2.14 28.47 19.76
CA SER A 3 -1.01 29.07 19.02
C SER A 3 -1.41 29.65 17.65
N PHE A 4 -2.51 29.17 17.05
CA PHE A 4 -2.90 29.50 15.68
C PHE A 4 -3.91 30.64 15.61
N SER A 5 -4.70 30.82 16.67
CA SER A 5 -5.45 32.05 16.94
C SER A 5 -4.51 33.25 17.19
N LEU A 6 -3.29 32.99 17.68
CA LEU A 6 -2.30 34.04 17.92
C LEU A 6 -1.78 34.66 16.62
N ALA A 7 -1.56 33.85 15.58
CA ALA A 7 -1.04 34.32 14.29
C ALA A 7 -2.04 35.25 13.56
N THR A 8 -3.34 34.94 13.64
CA THR A 8 -4.41 35.77 13.10
C THR A 8 -4.60 37.06 13.87
N VAL A 9 -4.48 37.02 15.20
CA VAL A 9 -4.49 38.21 16.04
C VAL A 9 -3.29 39.10 15.73
N LEU A 10 -2.10 38.52 15.55
CA LEU A 10 -0.90 39.26 15.18
C LEU A 10 -1.02 39.90 13.79
N LEU A 11 -1.60 39.19 12.81
CA LEU A 11 -1.92 39.75 11.50
C LEU A 11 -2.87 40.94 11.62
N ALA A 12 -3.93 40.84 12.42
CA ALA A 12 -4.88 41.92 12.63
C ALA A 12 -4.23 43.15 13.32
N LEU A 13 -3.29 42.93 14.25
CA LEU A 13 -2.51 44.01 14.87
C LEU A 13 -1.61 44.73 13.85
N VAL A 14 -0.92 43.99 12.99
CA VAL A 14 -0.08 44.56 11.92
C VAL A 14 -0.92 45.36 10.94
N LEU A 15 -2.06 44.83 10.51
CA LEU A 15 -3.00 45.52 9.61
C LEU A 15 -3.58 46.79 10.26
N SER A 16 -3.87 46.73 11.56
CA SER A 16 -4.33 47.89 12.34
C SER A 16 -3.25 48.98 12.40
N LEU A 17 -1.98 48.60 12.57
CA LEU A 17 -0.86 49.53 12.56
C LEU A 17 -0.67 50.17 11.18
N PHE A 18 -0.75 49.40 10.10
CA PHE A 18 -0.68 49.95 8.74
C PHE A 18 -1.80 50.94 8.44
N HIS A 19 -3.02 50.66 8.91
CA HIS A 19 -4.14 51.59 8.76
C HIS A 19 -3.92 52.89 9.54
N LEU A 20 -3.42 52.82 10.78
CA LEU A 20 -3.11 54.00 11.59
C LEU A 20 -1.96 54.84 11.00
N LEU A 21 -0.98 54.19 10.37
CA LEU A 21 0.13 54.82 9.65
C LEU A 21 -0.23 55.22 8.22
N ASN A 22 -1.45 54.95 7.75
CA ASN A 22 -1.95 55.27 6.41
C ASN A 22 -1.13 54.61 5.26
N TRP A 23 -0.44 53.51 5.54
CA TRP A 23 0.39 52.77 4.58
C TRP A 23 -0.42 51.88 3.62
N ASP A 24 -1.72 51.70 3.88
CA ASP A 24 -2.68 50.96 3.05
C ASP A 24 -3.37 51.83 1.99
N SER A 25 -2.98 53.10 1.85
CA SER A 25 -3.61 54.12 1.01
C SER A 25 -3.77 53.72 -0.46
N ALA A 26 -2.76 53.08 -1.07
CA ALA A 26 -2.83 52.64 -2.46
C ALA A 26 -3.93 51.60 -2.71
N GLY A 27 -4.06 50.61 -1.83
CA GLY A 27 -5.12 49.59 -1.92
C GLY A 27 -6.50 50.18 -1.65
N ASN A 28 -6.59 51.10 -0.68
CA ASN A 28 -7.84 51.78 -0.35
C ASN A 28 -8.36 52.63 -1.49
N ASN A 29 -7.47 53.28 -2.26
CA ASN A 29 -7.85 54.06 -3.44
C ASN A 29 -8.46 53.17 -4.53
N LEU A 30 -7.94 51.96 -4.76
CA LEU A 30 -8.52 51.03 -5.74
C LEU A 30 -9.96 50.63 -5.39
N VAL A 31 -10.21 50.34 -4.12
CA VAL A 31 -11.56 50.00 -3.64
C VAL A 31 -12.49 51.20 -3.77
N LEU A 32 -12.01 52.39 -3.37
CA LEU A 32 -12.78 53.62 -3.47
C LEU A 32 -13.16 53.91 -4.93
N ASP A 33 -12.20 53.76 -5.86
CA ASP A 33 -12.43 53.93 -7.29
C ASP A 33 -13.52 52.96 -7.81
N LEU A 34 -13.48 51.70 -7.37
CA LEU A 34 -14.50 50.70 -7.71
C LEU A 34 -15.89 51.11 -7.20
N TRP A 35 -16.00 51.61 -5.97
CA TRP A 35 -17.27 52.05 -5.38
C TRP A 35 -17.88 53.25 -6.10
N PHE A 36 -17.07 54.22 -6.52
CA PHE A 36 -17.55 55.32 -7.37
C PHE A 36 -18.06 54.83 -8.72
N ARG A 37 -17.34 53.91 -9.39
CA ARG A 37 -17.78 53.32 -10.66
C ARG A 37 -19.11 52.56 -10.53
N LEU A 38 -19.31 51.83 -9.44
CA LEU A 38 -20.56 51.11 -9.17
C LEU A 38 -21.71 52.05 -8.77
N ARG A 39 -21.41 53.15 -8.06
CA ARG A 39 -22.41 54.17 -7.72
C ARG A 39 -22.94 54.87 -8.98
N GLY A 40 -22.08 55.08 -9.97
CA GLY A 40 -22.41 55.83 -11.18
C GLY A 40 -22.43 57.34 -10.94
N GLN A 41 -22.96 58.07 -11.94
CA GLN A 41 -23.04 59.53 -11.93
C GLN A 41 -24.23 60.02 -11.08
N LEU A 42 -24.03 61.12 -10.36
CA LEU A 42 -25.08 61.83 -9.61
C LEU A 42 -25.77 62.88 -10.51
N ASP A 43 -27.00 63.27 -10.13
CA ASP A 43 -27.81 64.24 -10.88
C ASP A 43 -27.10 65.62 -11.05
N PRO A 44 -27.38 66.36 -12.14
CA PRO A 44 -26.79 67.68 -12.39
C PRO A 44 -27.16 68.73 -11.34
N THR A 45 -26.15 69.47 -10.89
CA THR A 45 -26.32 70.63 -10.01
C THR A 45 -26.34 71.90 -10.84
N SER A 46 -27.20 72.86 -10.47
CA SER A 46 -27.34 74.14 -11.15
C SER A 46 -26.47 75.26 -10.56
N GLU A 47 -25.68 74.97 -9.52
CA GLU A 47 -24.97 75.98 -8.72
C GLU A 47 -23.56 76.31 -9.26
N LEU A 48 -23.00 75.45 -10.12
CA LEU A 48 -21.63 75.53 -10.62
C LEU A 48 -21.62 75.47 -12.16
N VAL A 49 -20.82 76.33 -12.79
CA VAL A 49 -20.58 76.29 -14.25
C VAL A 49 -19.08 76.43 -14.52
N LEU A 50 -18.59 75.63 -15.46
CA LEU A 50 -17.21 75.69 -15.92
C LEU A 50 -17.12 76.56 -17.17
N VAL A 51 -16.16 77.46 -17.23
CA VAL A 51 -15.80 78.22 -18.44
C VAL A 51 -14.45 77.69 -18.92
N THR A 52 -14.46 76.97 -20.03
CA THR A 52 -13.34 76.13 -20.44
C THR A 52 -12.60 76.74 -21.61
N LEU A 53 -11.29 76.89 -21.46
CA LEU A 53 -10.35 77.02 -22.58
C LEU A 53 -10.24 75.64 -23.25
N ASP A 54 -11.19 75.38 -24.14
CA ASP A 54 -11.39 74.12 -24.83
C ASP A 54 -10.68 74.09 -26.18
N GLN A 55 -10.81 72.97 -26.90
CA GLN A 55 -10.19 72.81 -28.20
C GLN A 55 -10.63 73.89 -29.20
N ARG A 56 -11.89 74.35 -29.14
CA ARG A 56 -12.40 75.44 -29.99
C ARG A 56 -11.62 76.73 -29.80
N PHE A 57 -11.31 77.08 -28.56
CA PHE A 57 -10.49 78.25 -28.25
C PHE A 57 -9.07 78.09 -28.80
N SER A 58 -8.45 76.91 -28.61
CA SER A 58 -7.09 76.63 -29.09
C SER A 58 -6.98 76.58 -30.62
N ASP A 59 -8.02 76.12 -31.32
CA ASP A 59 -8.06 76.05 -32.78
C ASP A 59 -8.08 77.47 -33.39
N GLU A 60 -8.76 78.41 -32.74
CA GLU A 60 -8.84 79.81 -33.18
C GLU A 60 -7.63 80.65 -32.73
N TYR A 61 -7.11 80.39 -31.53
CA TYR A 61 -5.97 81.09 -30.95
C TYR A 61 -4.87 80.10 -30.54
N PRO A 62 -3.97 79.71 -31.48
CA PRO A 62 -2.93 78.70 -31.25
C PRO A 62 -1.71 79.29 -30.49
N VAL A 63 -1.97 79.90 -29.34
CA VAL A 63 -0.95 80.49 -28.44
C VAL A 63 -0.99 79.74 -27.11
N ARG A 64 0.15 79.62 -26.41
CA ARG A 64 0.16 79.02 -25.07
C ARG A 64 -0.69 79.87 -24.14
N ILE A 65 -1.46 79.22 -23.28
CA ILE A 65 -2.44 79.86 -22.41
C ILE A 65 -1.79 80.91 -21.47
N GLY A 66 -0.56 80.66 -21.03
CA GLY A 66 0.21 81.63 -20.23
C GLY A 66 0.68 82.87 -20.99
N GLU A 67 0.80 82.78 -22.32
CA GLU A 67 1.27 83.82 -23.25
C GLU A 67 0.10 84.63 -23.85
N LEU A 68 -1.15 84.29 -23.50
CA LEU A 68 -2.34 85.01 -23.94
C LEU A 68 -2.37 86.43 -23.37
N ASP A 69 -2.75 87.42 -24.19
CA ASP A 69 -2.90 88.80 -23.75
C ASP A 69 -3.95 88.88 -22.62
N ARG A 70 -3.58 89.53 -21.51
CA ARG A 70 -4.39 89.58 -20.29
C ARG A 70 -5.76 90.24 -20.50
N ARG A 71 -5.89 91.08 -21.54
CA ARG A 71 -7.16 91.71 -21.93
C ARG A 71 -8.26 90.72 -22.29
N PHE A 72 -7.93 89.53 -22.82
CA PHE A 72 -8.92 88.47 -23.06
C PHE A 72 -9.61 88.02 -21.77
N TYR A 73 -8.82 87.86 -20.70
CA TYR A 73 -9.35 87.50 -19.38
C TYR A 73 -10.12 88.64 -18.75
N THR A 74 -9.60 89.87 -18.81
CA THR A 74 -10.31 91.07 -18.32
C THR A 74 -11.69 91.20 -18.95
N GLN A 75 -11.81 91.06 -20.28
CA GLN A 75 -13.08 91.15 -20.98
C GLN A 75 -14.05 90.02 -20.60
N ALA A 76 -13.56 88.78 -20.52
CA ALA A 76 -14.37 87.64 -20.10
C ALA A 76 -14.88 87.80 -18.65
N ILE A 77 -14.04 88.29 -17.73
CA ILE A 77 -14.44 88.58 -16.34
C ILE A 77 -15.55 89.63 -16.31
N SER A 78 -15.42 90.72 -17.08
CA SER A 78 -16.45 91.76 -17.16
C SER A 78 -17.79 91.21 -17.66
N HIS A 79 -17.80 90.43 -18.73
CA HIS A 79 -19.04 89.81 -19.24
C HIS A 79 -19.69 88.86 -18.21
N LEU A 80 -18.89 88.08 -17.47
CA LEU A 80 -19.40 87.20 -16.42
C LEU A 80 -19.97 87.97 -15.22
N ALA A 81 -19.30 89.07 -14.83
CA ALA A 81 -19.75 89.94 -13.75
C ALA A 81 -21.06 90.66 -14.12
N GLU A 82 -21.16 91.20 -15.34
CA GLU A 82 -22.38 91.81 -15.90
C GLU A 82 -23.55 90.81 -15.96
N ALA A 83 -23.26 89.54 -16.28
CA ALA A 83 -24.26 88.47 -16.26
C ALA A 83 -24.69 88.03 -14.85
N GLY A 84 -24.10 88.59 -13.80
CA GLY A 84 -24.46 88.33 -12.40
C GLY A 84 -23.89 87.03 -11.84
N ALA A 85 -22.67 86.65 -12.23
CA ALA A 85 -21.93 85.56 -11.59
C ALA A 85 -21.81 85.78 -10.07
N LYS A 86 -22.05 84.73 -9.29
CA LYS A 86 -22.02 84.81 -7.82
C LYS A 86 -20.59 84.90 -7.28
N VAL A 87 -19.70 84.09 -7.84
CA VAL A 87 -18.26 84.08 -7.59
C VAL A 87 -17.58 83.71 -8.89
N ILE A 88 -16.49 84.39 -9.21
CA ILE A 88 -15.62 84.06 -10.34
C ILE A 88 -14.29 83.57 -9.77
N ALA A 89 -13.86 82.38 -10.18
CA ALA A 89 -12.59 81.80 -9.81
C ALA A 89 -11.84 81.36 -11.07
N MET A 90 -10.52 81.57 -11.12
CA MET A 90 -9.70 81.20 -12.27
C MET A 90 -8.66 80.17 -11.86
N ASP A 91 -8.69 79.00 -12.48
CA ASP A 91 -7.67 77.96 -12.38
C ASP A 91 -6.66 78.11 -13.52
N ILE A 92 -5.99 79.27 -13.55
CA ILE A 92 -4.99 79.64 -14.57
C ILE A 92 -3.78 80.23 -13.86
N PHE A 93 -2.59 79.74 -14.22
CA PHE A 93 -1.33 80.22 -13.69
C PHE A 93 -0.63 81.15 -14.67
N PHE A 94 -0.17 82.30 -14.19
CA PHE A 94 0.53 83.32 -14.97
C PHE A 94 2.01 83.40 -14.52
N PRO A 95 2.90 82.53 -15.05
CA PRO A 95 4.30 82.47 -14.63
C PRO A 95 5.15 83.65 -15.11
N GLU A 96 4.77 84.26 -16.24
CA GLU A 96 5.54 85.31 -16.91
C GLU A 96 4.81 86.66 -16.86
N PRO A 97 5.52 87.77 -16.61
CA PRO A 97 4.94 89.10 -16.60
C PRO A 97 4.52 89.54 -18.00
N SER A 98 3.40 90.25 -18.11
CA SER A 98 2.86 90.80 -19.35
C SER A 98 2.59 92.31 -19.22
N GLY A 99 2.68 93.03 -20.33
CA GLY A 99 2.39 94.48 -20.38
C GLY A 99 0.95 94.86 -20.05
N SER A 100 0.02 93.88 -20.02
CA SER A 100 -1.39 94.06 -19.65
C SER A 100 -1.73 93.50 -18.25
N ASP A 101 -0.74 93.17 -17.42
CA ASP A 101 -0.96 92.65 -16.06
C ASP A 101 -1.65 93.67 -15.14
N SER A 102 -1.46 94.98 -15.33
CA SER A 102 -2.15 96.01 -14.54
C SER A 102 -3.66 96.02 -14.78
N ASP A 103 -4.08 95.85 -16.02
CA ASP A 103 -5.49 95.87 -16.42
C ASP A 103 -6.22 94.64 -15.89
N LEU A 104 -5.53 93.49 -15.88
CA LEU A 104 -6.05 92.28 -15.27
C LEU A 104 -6.04 92.38 -13.74
N ALA A 105 -4.99 92.92 -13.11
CA ALA A 105 -4.95 93.11 -11.65
C ALA A 105 -6.16 93.93 -11.16
N GLN A 106 -6.46 95.04 -11.86
CA GLN A 106 -7.62 95.87 -11.55
C GLN A 106 -8.94 95.11 -11.75
N ALA A 107 -9.10 94.36 -12.85
CA ALA A 107 -10.31 93.59 -13.12
C ALA A 107 -10.53 92.46 -12.09
N LEU A 108 -9.46 91.83 -11.62
CA LEU A 108 -9.51 90.83 -10.55
C LEU A 108 -9.97 91.46 -9.22
N LEU A 109 -9.50 92.67 -8.90
CA LEU A 109 -9.89 93.42 -7.70
C LEU A 109 -11.35 93.85 -7.75
N ASP A 110 -11.76 94.51 -8.84
CA ASP A 110 -13.09 95.09 -9.01
C ASP A 110 -14.19 94.03 -8.94
N ASN A 111 -13.89 92.81 -9.41
CA ASN A 111 -14.84 91.70 -9.46
C ASN A 111 -14.60 90.63 -8.38
N GLY A 112 -13.64 90.85 -7.47
CA GLY A 112 -13.33 89.93 -6.37
C GLY A 112 -12.95 88.51 -6.80
N VAL A 113 -12.24 88.37 -7.93
CA VAL A 113 -11.87 87.08 -8.53
C VAL A 113 -10.90 86.32 -7.64
N ILE A 114 -11.09 85.00 -7.54
CA ILE A 114 -10.24 84.12 -6.72
C ILE A 114 -9.19 83.45 -7.61
N LEU A 115 -7.93 83.54 -7.18
CA LEU A 115 -6.78 82.93 -7.86
C LEU A 115 -6.17 81.77 -7.07
N PRO A 116 -5.55 80.78 -7.76
CA PRO A 116 -4.95 79.63 -7.13
C PRO A 116 -3.52 79.97 -6.69
N PHE A 117 -3.19 79.58 -5.47
CA PHE A 117 -1.82 79.64 -4.95
C PHE A 117 -1.23 78.23 -4.96
N ILE A 118 -0.31 77.97 -5.89
CA ILE A 118 0.20 76.62 -6.13
C ILE A 118 1.19 76.19 -5.04
N ARG A 119 0.98 75.00 -4.49
CA ARG A 119 1.95 74.29 -3.64
C ARG A 119 2.41 73.00 -4.33
N LEU A 120 3.72 72.84 -4.51
CA LEU A 120 4.33 71.59 -4.95
C LEU A 120 4.36 70.58 -3.79
N ALA A 121 3.78 69.40 -4.01
CA ALA A 121 3.74 68.34 -3.00
C ALA A 121 5.14 67.80 -2.66
N GLY A 122 5.44 67.59 -1.37
CA GLY A 122 6.64 66.87 -0.90
C GLY A 122 7.78 67.69 -0.28
N ALA A 123 7.75 69.03 -0.27
CA ALA A 123 8.76 69.80 0.45
C ALA A 123 8.45 69.88 1.95
N ALA A 124 9.37 69.40 2.80
CA ALA A 124 9.17 69.21 4.24
C ALA A 124 9.08 70.51 5.08
N SER A 125 9.12 71.69 4.45
CA SER A 125 8.74 72.95 5.09
C SER A 125 8.62 74.10 4.11
N PHE A 126 7.40 74.61 3.93
CA PHE A 126 7.13 75.85 3.21
C PHE A 126 6.87 76.98 4.21
N LYS A 127 7.60 78.10 4.10
CA LYS A 127 7.15 79.39 4.64
C LYS A 127 6.30 80.10 3.60
N LEU A 128 5.29 80.84 4.03
CA LEU A 128 4.43 81.60 3.13
C LEU A 128 5.20 82.73 2.41
N SER A 129 6.31 83.18 3.01
CA SER A 129 7.17 84.27 2.53
C SER A 129 8.11 83.91 1.37
N ASP A 130 8.43 82.62 1.17
CA ASP A 130 9.61 82.24 0.38
C ASP A 130 9.32 82.16 -1.14
N HIS A 131 8.06 82.10 -1.57
CA HIS A 131 7.68 81.91 -2.97
C HIS A 131 6.44 82.71 -3.42
N VAL A 132 6.33 83.97 -2.99
CA VAL A 132 5.59 84.95 -3.80
C VAL A 132 6.63 85.58 -4.74
N PRO A 133 6.80 85.14 -6.00
CA PRO A 133 7.36 86.06 -6.97
C PRO A 133 6.47 87.32 -6.91
N PHE A 134 7.09 88.48 -6.85
CA PHE A 134 6.41 89.78 -6.82
C PHE A 134 5.56 89.90 -8.09
N ASN A 135 4.34 89.35 -8.06
CA ASN A 135 3.39 89.40 -9.15
C ASN A 135 2.31 90.41 -8.72
N PRO A 136 2.24 91.59 -9.36
CA PRO A 136 1.23 92.61 -9.07
C PRO A 136 -0.21 92.06 -9.11
N LEU A 137 -0.46 91.02 -9.93
CA LEU A 137 -1.75 90.33 -10.02
C LEU A 137 -2.19 89.68 -8.71
N LEU A 138 -1.23 89.31 -7.85
CA LEU A 138 -1.51 88.67 -6.57
C LEU A 138 -1.85 89.73 -5.50
N GLU A 139 -1.33 90.96 -5.59
CA GLU A 139 -1.58 92.03 -4.61
C GLU A 139 -3.02 92.54 -4.68
N GLY A 140 -3.88 91.88 -3.90
CA GLY A 140 -5.25 92.30 -3.57
C GLY A 140 -6.38 91.37 -4.07
N ALA A 141 -6.07 90.35 -4.89
CA ALA A 141 -7.02 89.27 -5.18
C ALA A 141 -7.17 88.31 -3.98
N ARG A 142 -8.36 87.72 -3.80
CA ARG A 142 -8.54 86.60 -2.84
C ARG A 142 -7.78 85.38 -3.36
N ARG A 143 -7.15 84.63 -2.44
CA ARG A 143 -6.26 83.52 -2.81
C ARG A 143 -6.64 82.27 -2.04
N GLY A 144 -6.65 81.14 -2.73
CA GLY A 144 -6.80 79.83 -2.10
C GLY A 144 -5.72 78.86 -2.56
N VAL A 145 -5.28 77.97 -1.68
CA VAL A 145 -4.18 77.04 -1.97
C VAL A 145 -4.63 75.93 -2.91
N LEU A 146 -3.95 75.79 -4.04
CA LEU A 146 -4.11 74.66 -4.97
C LEU A 146 -2.94 73.69 -4.77
N GLU A 147 -3.23 72.51 -4.24
CA GLU A 147 -2.21 71.48 -3.99
C GLU A 147 -2.10 70.55 -5.19
N LEU A 148 -0.92 70.49 -5.81
CA LEU A 148 -0.63 69.59 -6.93
C LEU A 148 -0.36 68.18 -6.38
N GLU A 149 -1.41 67.46 -5.97
CA GLU A 149 -1.30 66.04 -5.60
C GLU A 149 -1.45 65.12 -6.83
N THR A 150 -0.61 64.08 -6.89
CA THR A 150 -0.65 63.07 -7.97
C THR A 150 -1.85 62.12 -7.88
N SER A 151 -2.64 62.16 -6.79
CA SER A 151 -3.84 61.34 -6.63
C SER A 151 -5.01 62.13 -6.01
N ALA A 152 -5.94 62.60 -6.84
CA ALA A 152 -7.14 63.30 -6.35
C ALA A 152 -8.19 62.31 -5.81
N ARG A 153 -8.00 61.77 -4.60
CA ARG A 153 -9.05 61.03 -3.86
C ARG A 153 -9.45 61.75 -2.58
N GLN A 154 -8.57 62.61 -2.08
CA GLN A 154 -8.77 63.42 -0.89
C GLN A 154 -8.14 64.78 -1.12
N PHE A 155 -8.54 65.77 -0.33
CA PHE A 155 -7.91 67.08 -0.30
C PHE A 155 -8.03 67.67 1.11
N GLN A 156 -7.16 68.63 1.44
CA GLN A 156 -7.20 69.34 2.71
C GLN A 156 -7.99 70.64 2.54
N PRO A 157 -9.11 70.85 3.26
CA PRO A 157 -9.85 72.10 3.17
C PRO A 157 -9.07 73.31 3.71
N VAL A 158 -8.33 73.12 4.80
CA VAL A 158 -7.44 74.13 5.38
C VAL A 158 -6.01 73.61 5.32
N VAL A 159 -5.13 74.35 4.66
CA VAL A 159 -3.72 73.99 4.47
C VAL A 159 -2.86 74.77 5.48
N ALA A 160 -2.14 74.04 6.33
CA ALA A 160 -1.25 74.62 7.32
C ALA A 160 0.16 74.86 6.76
N PHE A 161 0.68 76.07 6.98
CA PHE A 161 2.06 76.48 6.71
C PHE A 161 2.79 76.72 8.04
N LYS A 162 4.12 76.88 7.99
CA LYS A 162 4.91 77.18 9.20
C LYS A 162 4.50 78.48 9.90
N ASP A 163 4.07 79.48 9.12
CA ASP A 163 3.81 80.84 9.59
C ASP A 163 2.32 81.26 9.46
N GLY A 164 1.40 80.32 9.24
CA GLY A 164 -0.03 80.62 9.08
C GLY A 164 -0.86 79.47 8.48
N GLU A 165 -2.14 79.72 8.25
CA GLU A 165 -3.07 78.78 7.63
C GLU A 165 -3.80 79.49 6.48
N LEU A 166 -4.01 78.78 5.38
CA LEU A 166 -4.82 79.27 4.26
C LEU A 166 -5.89 78.25 3.89
N ASN A 167 -7.02 78.76 3.42
CA ASN A 167 -8.05 77.95 2.81
C ASN A 167 -7.52 77.32 1.51
N SER A 168 -7.97 76.11 1.18
CA SER A 168 -7.78 75.57 -0.15
C SER A 168 -8.54 76.39 -1.20
N PHE A 169 -8.15 76.28 -2.47
CA PHE A 169 -8.80 76.97 -3.57
C PHE A 169 -10.31 76.71 -3.59
N ALA A 170 -10.72 75.45 -3.43
CA ALA A 170 -12.13 75.08 -3.32
C ALA A 170 -12.83 75.68 -2.09
N LEU A 171 -12.18 75.71 -0.92
CA LEU A 171 -12.78 76.27 0.30
C LEU A 171 -12.96 77.78 0.21
N GLU A 172 -11.98 78.50 -0.35
CA GLU A 172 -12.05 79.95 -0.53
C GLU A 172 -13.21 80.35 -1.45
N ILE A 173 -13.44 79.58 -2.52
CA ILE A 173 -14.56 79.80 -3.45
C ILE A 173 -15.91 79.62 -2.75
N VAL A 174 -16.04 78.57 -1.93
CA VAL A 174 -17.28 78.28 -1.19
C VAL A 174 -17.55 79.34 -0.12
N GLU A 175 -16.52 79.79 0.62
CA GLU A 175 -16.65 80.87 1.60
C GLU A 175 -17.00 82.21 0.92
N ALA A 176 -16.39 82.53 -0.22
CA ALA A 176 -16.71 83.72 -1.00
C ALA A 176 -18.14 83.71 -1.56
N ALA A 177 -18.68 82.53 -1.87
CA ALA A 177 -20.07 82.36 -2.30
C ALA A 177 -21.08 82.53 -1.15
N GLY A 178 -20.62 82.80 0.08
CA GLY A 178 -21.48 82.89 1.26
C GLY A 178 -22.12 81.56 1.64
N LEU A 179 -21.58 80.44 1.15
CA LEU A 179 -22.05 79.10 1.45
C LEU A 179 -21.27 78.59 2.66
N SER A 180 -21.96 78.30 3.76
CA SER A 180 -21.32 77.79 4.98
C SER A 180 -20.79 76.38 4.74
N SER A 181 -19.46 76.19 4.73
CA SER A 181 -18.88 74.85 4.69
C SER A 181 -18.79 74.27 6.11
N ARG A 182 -19.25 73.02 6.30
CA ARG A 182 -19.05 72.27 7.57
C ARG A 182 -17.60 71.81 7.75
N TYR A 183 -16.72 72.15 6.81
CA TYR A 183 -15.43 71.50 6.59
C TYR A 183 -14.23 72.43 6.82
N LYS A 184 -14.33 73.40 7.73
CA LYS A 184 -13.19 74.23 8.17
C LYS A 184 -12.25 73.44 9.09
N GLN A 185 -11.55 72.47 8.52
CA GLN A 185 -10.66 71.56 9.25
C GLN A 185 -9.37 71.28 8.47
N LYS A 186 -8.31 71.01 9.24
CA LYS A 186 -6.98 70.64 8.71
C LYS A 186 -6.90 69.18 8.24
N LYS A 187 -7.87 68.34 8.61
CA LYS A 187 -7.86 66.91 8.27
C LYS A 187 -8.27 66.73 6.81
N PRO A 188 -7.53 65.91 6.02
CA PRO A 188 -7.94 65.56 4.67
C PRO A 188 -9.35 64.95 4.65
N ILE A 189 -10.17 65.38 3.69
CA ILE A 189 -11.49 64.81 3.42
C ILE A 189 -11.49 64.13 2.07
N LEU A 190 -12.35 63.10 1.91
CA LEU A 190 -12.52 62.43 0.62
C LEU A 190 -13.25 63.33 -0.36
N ILE A 191 -12.83 63.32 -1.63
CA ILE A 191 -13.55 64.00 -2.71
C ILE A 191 -14.74 63.12 -3.11
N ASP A 192 -15.95 63.65 -2.99
CA ASP A 192 -17.18 62.98 -3.39
C ASP A 192 -17.45 63.22 -4.88
N TYR A 193 -16.83 62.41 -5.74
CA TYR A 193 -16.88 62.59 -7.19
C TYR A 193 -18.30 62.46 -7.75
N ARG A 194 -18.78 63.50 -8.44
CA ARG A 194 -20.10 63.52 -9.07
C ARG A 194 -20.22 62.50 -10.19
N GLY A 195 -19.18 62.31 -10.99
CA GLY A 195 -19.19 61.43 -12.16
C GLY A 195 -17.92 61.54 -13.02
N PRO A 196 -17.92 60.96 -14.23
CA PRO A 196 -16.83 61.09 -15.20
C PRO A 196 -16.69 62.53 -15.72
N ALA A 197 -15.64 62.80 -16.50
CA ALA A 197 -15.44 64.09 -17.18
C ALA A 197 -16.68 64.48 -18.01
N GLY A 198 -16.99 65.77 -18.09
CA GLY A 198 -18.22 66.32 -18.67
C GLY A 198 -19.43 66.30 -17.71
N SER A 199 -19.18 66.06 -16.43
CA SER A 199 -20.22 66.01 -15.40
C SER A 199 -20.84 67.37 -15.07
N PHE A 200 -20.05 68.45 -15.15
CA PHE A 200 -20.53 69.79 -14.81
C PHE A 200 -20.99 70.54 -16.06
N PRO A 201 -22.01 71.41 -15.96
CA PRO A 201 -22.34 72.31 -17.06
C PRO A 201 -21.12 73.16 -17.44
N SER A 202 -20.80 73.22 -18.73
CA SER A 202 -19.63 73.95 -19.24
C SER A 202 -19.97 74.86 -20.42
N LEU A 203 -19.27 75.99 -20.50
CA LEU A 203 -19.30 76.96 -21.59
C LEU A 203 -17.88 77.14 -22.13
N SER A 204 -17.73 77.30 -23.44
CA SER A 204 -16.42 77.64 -24.01
C SER A 204 -16.03 79.07 -23.61
N PHE A 205 -14.76 79.28 -23.26
CA PHE A 205 -14.21 80.61 -22.97
C PHE A 205 -14.42 81.58 -24.13
N LEU A 206 -14.36 81.08 -25.37
CA LEU A 206 -14.60 81.89 -26.57
C LEU A 206 -16.03 82.47 -26.60
N THR A 207 -17.02 81.67 -26.21
CA THR A 207 -18.43 82.09 -26.12
C THR A 207 -18.61 83.18 -25.07
N VAL A 208 -17.95 83.05 -23.93
CA VAL A 208 -17.98 84.07 -22.86
C VAL A 208 -17.27 85.36 -23.29
N TYR A 209 -16.09 85.24 -23.88
CA TYR A 209 -15.30 86.36 -24.40
C TYR A 209 -16.07 87.17 -25.46
N ARG A 210 -16.85 86.51 -26.32
CA ARG A 210 -17.70 87.18 -27.33
C ARG A 210 -19.07 87.63 -26.81
N ASN A 211 -19.39 87.34 -25.55
CA ASN A 211 -20.71 87.59 -24.95
C ASN A 211 -21.87 86.86 -25.66
N GLU A 212 -21.62 85.64 -26.14
CA GLU A 212 -22.55 84.80 -26.92
C GLU A 212 -23.25 83.72 -26.05
N PHE A 213 -23.56 84.01 -24.78
CA PHE A 213 -24.19 83.07 -23.85
C PHE A 213 -25.46 83.66 -23.23
N ALA A 214 -26.40 82.82 -22.78
CA ALA A 214 -27.58 83.30 -22.08
C ALA A 214 -27.24 83.67 -20.63
N TYR A 215 -27.67 84.84 -20.15
CA TYR A 215 -27.36 85.29 -18.79
C TYR A 215 -27.85 84.30 -17.71
N SER A 216 -28.94 83.57 -17.97
CA SER A 216 -29.44 82.49 -17.08
C SER A 216 -28.45 81.34 -16.89
N GLU A 217 -27.48 81.18 -17.78
CA GLU A 217 -26.42 80.17 -17.67
C GLU A 217 -25.39 80.55 -16.59
N ILE A 218 -25.23 81.85 -16.27
CA ILE A 218 -24.22 82.37 -15.33
C ILE A 218 -24.84 82.97 -14.06
N GLN A 219 -26.02 83.57 -14.16
CA GLN A 219 -26.66 84.32 -13.09
C GLN A 219 -26.77 83.50 -11.79
N ASN A 220 -26.23 84.06 -10.69
CA ASN A 220 -26.21 83.47 -9.36
C ASN A 220 -25.49 82.10 -9.25
N LYS A 221 -24.58 81.78 -10.18
CA LYS A 221 -23.75 80.56 -10.14
C LYS A 221 -22.30 80.86 -9.80
N ILE A 222 -21.62 79.85 -9.27
CA ILE A 222 -20.17 79.87 -9.11
C ILE A 222 -19.56 79.53 -10.47
N VAL A 223 -18.68 80.39 -10.97
CA VAL A 223 -18.04 80.26 -12.29
C VAL A 223 -16.56 79.93 -12.10
N LEU A 224 -16.13 78.80 -12.65
CA LEU A 224 -14.73 78.39 -12.66
C LEU A 224 -14.17 78.47 -14.08
N ILE A 225 -13.18 79.33 -14.28
CA ILE A 225 -12.49 79.50 -15.56
C ILE A 225 -11.21 78.67 -15.55
N GLY A 226 -10.97 77.84 -16.56
CA GLY A 226 -9.71 77.07 -16.62
C GLY A 226 -9.57 76.26 -17.91
N VAL A 227 -8.58 75.38 -17.93
CA VAL A 227 -8.18 74.61 -19.13
C VAL A 227 -8.74 73.19 -19.09
N THR A 228 -9.28 72.71 -20.20
CA THR A 228 -9.80 71.33 -20.33
C THR A 228 -9.29 70.60 -21.58
N LEU A 229 -8.22 71.07 -22.22
CA LEU A 229 -7.67 70.47 -23.45
C LEU A 229 -7.27 69.00 -23.25
N GLU A 230 -7.85 68.10 -24.04
CA GLU A 230 -7.42 66.71 -24.17
C GLU A 230 -6.19 66.66 -25.09
N GLY A 231 -4.98 66.54 -24.55
CA GLY A 231 -3.78 66.35 -25.39
C GLY A 231 -2.43 66.62 -24.76
N THR A 232 -2.35 67.42 -23.69
CA THR A 232 -1.15 67.52 -22.86
C THR A 232 -1.27 66.51 -21.71
N ASP A 233 -0.66 65.33 -21.85
CA ASP A 233 -0.61 64.28 -20.82
C ASP A 233 -0.06 64.75 -19.44
N GLN A 234 0.46 65.99 -19.35
CA GLN A 234 1.04 66.59 -18.16
C GLN A 234 0.02 67.19 -17.16
N ASP A 235 -1.22 67.52 -17.59
CA ASP A 235 -2.22 68.22 -16.74
C ASP A 235 -3.46 67.39 -16.37
N GLN A 236 -3.49 66.11 -16.75
CA GLN A 236 -4.61 65.21 -16.42
C GLN A 236 -4.38 64.48 -15.10
N ILE A 237 -5.34 64.58 -14.19
CA ILE A 237 -5.29 63.95 -12.87
C ILE A 237 -6.03 62.61 -12.92
N ILE A 238 -5.43 61.56 -12.33
CA ILE A 238 -6.08 60.25 -12.20
C ILE A 238 -7.15 60.35 -11.10
N THR A 239 -8.39 60.04 -11.46
CA THR A 239 -9.58 60.07 -10.59
C THR A 239 -10.30 58.71 -10.59
N PRO A 240 -11.27 58.47 -9.69
CA PRO A 240 -12.10 57.26 -9.69
C PRO A 240 -12.74 56.88 -11.03
N PHE A 241 -13.13 57.89 -11.82
CA PHE A 241 -13.80 57.72 -13.11
C PHE A 241 -12.84 57.74 -14.31
N GLY A 242 -11.52 57.83 -14.09
CA GLY A 242 -10.52 57.90 -15.16
C GLY A 242 -9.69 59.17 -15.08
N LYS A 243 -9.14 59.62 -16.22
CA LYS A 243 -8.42 60.89 -16.30
C LYS A 243 -9.41 62.06 -16.34
N MET A 244 -9.13 63.13 -15.60
CA MET A 244 -9.99 64.31 -15.49
C MET A 244 -9.12 65.58 -15.47
N SER A 245 -9.63 66.70 -15.98
CA SER A 245 -8.93 67.99 -15.93
C SER A 245 -8.80 68.50 -14.49
N GLY A 246 -7.75 69.27 -14.20
CA GLY A 246 -7.58 69.93 -12.89
C GLY A 246 -8.80 70.80 -12.51
N LEU A 247 -9.38 71.48 -13.50
CA LEU A 247 -10.59 72.29 -13.37
C LEU A 247 -11.79 71.47 -12.86
N GLU A 248 -12.04 70.30 -13.45
CA GLU A 248 -13.13 69.42 -13.04
C GLU A 248 -12.86 68.71 -11.70
N VAL A 249 -11.60 68.45 -11.36
CA VAL A 249 -11.24 67.98 -10.01
C VAL A 249 -11.58 69.04 -8.97
N ASN A 250 -11.24 70.31 -9.23
CA ASN A 250 -11.60 71.45 -8.37
C ASN A 250 -13.12 71.62 -8.26
N ALA A 251 -13.85 71.44 -9.36
CA ALA A 251 -15.32 71.42 -9.37
C ALA A 251 -15.89 70.33 -8.45
N ASN A 252 -15.31 69.12 -8.45
CA ASN A 252 -15.70 68.04 -7.53
C ASN A 252 -15.33 68.35 -6.06
N GLN A 253 -14.23 69.07 -5.79
CA GLN A 253 -13.90 69.52 -4.44
C GLN A 253 -14.93 70.55 -3.92
N ILE A 254 -15.32 71.52 -4.75
CA ILE A 254 -16.37 72.50 -4.41
C ILE A 254 -17.70 71.79 -4.19
N PHE A 255 -18.08 70.87 -5.07
CA PHE A 255 -19.26 70.02 -4.89
C PHE A 255 -19.21 69.26 -3.56
N THR A 256 -18.04 68.71 -3.19
CA THR A 256 -17.84 68.01 -1.92
C THR A 256 -18.05 68.94 -0.71
N LEU A 257 -17.61 70.19 -0.78
CA LEU A 257 -17.78 71.15 0.33
C LEU A 257 -19.23 71.65 0.48
N ILE A 258 -19.96 71.74 -0.63
CA ILE A 258 -21.36 72.19 -0.64
C ILE A 258 -22.31 71.04 -0.28
N HIS A 259 -22.16 69.88 -0.93
CA HIS A 259 -23.10 68.77 -0.85
C HIS A 259 -22.52 67.49 -0.24
N GLY A 260 -21.19 67.35 -0.19
CA GLY A 260 -20.51 66.12 0.16
C GLY A 260 -20.84 65.64 1.57
N LYS A 261 -21.24 64.37 1.66
CA LYS A 261 -21.53 63.66 2.92
C LYS A 261 -20.56 62.50 3.16
N LEU A 262 -19.63 62.27 2.24
CA LEU A 262 -18.74 61.10 2.27
C LEU A 262 -17.66 61.25 3.35
N HIS A 263 -17.75 60.44 4.39
CA HIS A 263 -16.80 60.44 5.50
C HIS A 263 -16.04 59.11 5.62
N LYS A 264 -14.78 59.16 6.04
CA LYS A 264 -14.05 57.96 6.46
C LYS A 264 -14.59 57.48 7.82
N VAL A 265 -14.75 56.17 8.00
CA VAL A 265 -15.07 55.59 9.31
C VAL A 265 -13.97 55.94 10.32
N ASN A 266 -14.36 56.11 11.58
CA ASN A 266 -13.41 56.39 12.66
C ASN A 266 -12.31 55.29 12.72
N PRO A 267 -11.01 55.64 12.62
CA PRO A 267 -9.92 54.66 12.62
C PRO A 267 -9.94 53.73 13.84
N PHE A 268 -10.33 54.22 15.02
CA PHE A 268 -10.41 53.41 16.23
C PHE A 268 -11.53 52.37 16.17
N LEU A 269 -12.69 52.73 15.62
CA LEU A 269 -13.80 51.78 15.43
C LEU A 269 -13.43 50.70 14.41
N TYR A 270 -12.69 51.09 13.37
CA TYR A 270 -12.18 50.15 12.37
C TYR A 270 -11.19 49.15 12.98
N VAL A 271 -10.22 49.61 13.78
CA VAL A 271 -9.28 48.74 14.50
C VAL A 271 -10.00 47.81 15.48
N LEU A 272 -10.97 48.32 16.24
CA LEU A 272 -11.76 47.50 17.16
C LEU A 272 -12.53 46.40 16.40
N GLY A 273 -13.10 46.73 15.24
CA GLY A 273 -13.74 45.76 14.35
C GLY A 273 -12.79 44.68 13.85
N LEU A 274 -11.57 45.04 13.46
CA LEU A 274 -10.55 44.08 13.02
C LEU A 274 -10.12 43.12 14.13
N LEU A 275 -9.92 43.64 15.35
CA LEU A 275 -9.58 42.81 16.51
C LEU A 275 -10.73 41.87 16.89
N PHE A 276 -11.98 42.34 16.81
CA PHE A 276 -13.16 41.51 17.03
C PHE A 276 -13.25 40.37 16.01
N LEU A 277 -13.03 40.65 14.72
CA LEU A 277 -12.97 39.61 13.67
C LEU A 277 -11.83 38.62 13.92
N ALA A 278 -10.67 39.09 14.37
CA ALA A 278 -9.54 38.22 14.70
C ALA A 278 -9.81 37.31 15.91
N LEU A 279 -10.58 37.77 16.90
CA LEU A 279 -11.02 36.95 18.03
C LEU A 279 -12.06 35.89 17.65
N LEU A 280 -12.86 36.13 16.61
CA LEU A 280 -13.79 35.15 16.03
C LEU A 280 -13.10 34.13 15.12
N SER A 281 -11.85 34.38 14.71
CA SER A 281 -11.08 33.50 13.82
C SER A 281 -11.00 32.02 14.24
N PRO A 282 -10.93 31.64 15.54
CA PRO A 282 -10.85 30.23 15.95
C PRO A 282 -12.17 29.47 15.72
N TYR A 283 -13.30 30.19 15.76
CA TYR A 283 -14.62 29.63 15.50
C TYR A 283 -14.89 29.48 13.99
N LEU A 284 -14.39 30.44 13.20
CA LEU A 284 -14.44 30.41 11.74
C LEU A 284 -13.54 29.32 11.15
N ALA A 285 -12.43 29.00 11.82
CA ALA A 285 -11.47 27.95 11.44
C ALA A 285 -11.96 26.49 11.71
N ASN A 286 -13.24 26.28 12.05
CA ASN A 286 -13.78 24.98 12.44
C ASN A 286 -14.00 24.00 11.25
N LYS A 287 -14.01 22.71 11.56
CA LYS A 287 -13.54 21.56 10.76
C LYS A 287 -14.20 21.23 9.41
N LYS A 288 -15.40 21.73 9.08
CA LYS A 288 -16.10 21.33 7.82
C LYS A 288 -16.36 22.47 6.84
N HIS A 289 -16.52 23.69 7.34
CA HIS A 289 -16.99 24.80 6.52
C HIS A 289 -16.06 26.02 6.59
N GLY A 290 -14.82 25.85 7.07
CA GLY A 290 -13.89 26.97 7.23
C GLY A 290 -13.64 27.77 5.95
N LEU A 291 -13.54 27.09 4.79
CA LEU A 291 -13.44 27.76 3.49
C LEU A 291 -14.70 28.57 3.17
N LEU A 292 -15.88 27.97 3.37
CA LEU A 292 -17.16 28.61 3.12
C LEU A 292 -17.34 29.85 4.01
N TYR A 293 -17.00 29.77 5.30
CA TYR A 293 -17.09 30.88 6.22
C TYR A 293 -16.11 32.01 5.91
N SER A 294 -14.89 31.69 5.47
CA SER A 294 -13.94 32.72 5.03
C SER A 294 -14.37 33.39 3.73
N LEU A 295 -14.92 32.64 2.77
CA LEU A 295 -15.49 33.21 1.54
C LEU A 295 -16.71 34.09 1.82
N LEU A 296 -17.62 33.64 2.69
CA LEU A 296 -18.75 34.43 3.16
C LEU A 296 -18.29 35.68 3.90
N GLY A 297 -17.27 35.57 4.76
CA GLY A 297 -16.69 36.72 5.47
C GLY A 297 -16.09 37.76 4.54
N VAL A 298 -15.37 37.32 3.50
CA VAL A 298 -14.86 38.18 2.42
C VAL A 298 -16.01 38.87 1.69
N GLY A 299 -17.04 38.12 1.28
CA GLY A 299 -18.22 38.66 0.60
C GLY A 299 -19.00 39.67 1.45
N LEU A 300 -19.22 39.36 2.73
CA LEU A 300 -19.88 40.26 3.69
C LEU A 300 -19.07 41.52 3.95
N SER A 301 -17.74 41.44 3.97
CA SER A 301 -16.86 42.60 4.12
C SER A 301 -16.98 43.56 2.93
N LEU A 302 -17.00 43.01 1.70
CA LEU A 302 -17.22 43.80 0.48
C LEU A 302 -18.61 44.44 0.47
N LEU A 303 -19.65 43.65 0.77
CA LEU A 303 -21.03 44.14 0.82
C LEU A 303 -21.21 45.23 1.88
N ALA A 304 -20.67 45.04 3.08
CA ALA A 304 -20.74 46.02 4.16
C ALA A 304 -20.01 47.31 3.80
N SER A 305 -18.83 47.23 3.15
CA SER A 305 -18.09 48.40 2.67
C SER A 305 -18.88 49.17 1.61
N TYR A 306 -19.48 48.46 0.64
CA TYR A 306 -20.30 49.08 -0.40
C TYR A 306 -21.60 49.70 0.15
N LEU A 307 -22.30 49.01 1.06
CA LEU A 307 -23.51 49.53 1.70
C LEU A 307 -23.20 50.77 2.55
N ALA A 308 -22.10 50.74 3.31
CA ALA A 308 -21.63 51.91 4.04
C ALA A 308 -21.33 53.07 3.07
N PHE A 309 -20.68 52.80 1.94
CA PHE A 309 -20.38 53.82 0.93
C PHE A 309 -21.65 54.46 0.36
N ARG A 310 -22.71 53.68 0.12
CA ARG A 310 -24.04 54.19 -0.27
C ARG A 310 -24.72 55.04 0.80
N LEU A 311 -24.36 54.83 2.07
CA LEU A 311 -24.77 55.65 3.21
C LEU A 311 -23.80 56.81 3.51
N ASN A 312 -22.87 57.10 2.59
CA ASN A 312 -21.83 58.13 2.68
C ASN A 312 -20.75 57.86 3.76
N LEU A 313 -20.49 56.60 4.07
CA LEU A 313 -19.40 56.16 4.96
C LEU A 313 -18.44 55.24 4.22
N PHE A 314 -17.15 55.56 4.18
CA PHE A 314 -16.14 54.71 3.56
C PHE A 314 -15.25 54.03 4.60
N PHE A 315 -15.13 52.71 4.46
CA PHE A 315 -14.06 51.92 5.08
C PHE A 315 -13.55 50.89 4.07
N SER A 316 -12.27 50.53 4.19
CA SER A 316 -11.65 49.54 3.33
C SER A 316 -12.06 48.12 3.71
N PRO A 317 -12.52 47.28 2.78
CA PRO A 317 -12.78 45.87 3.04
C PRO A 317 -11.49 45.03 3.03
N LEU A 318 -10.35 45.58 2.57
CA LEU A 318 -9.11 44.82 2.37
C LEU A 318 -8.59 44.20 3.67
N SER A 319 -8.50 44.98 4.76
CA SER A 319 -7.99 44.46 6.03
C SER A 319 -8.92 43.38 6.62
N PRO A 320 -10.26 43.55 6.68
CA PRO A 320 -11.17 42.48 7.07
C PRO A 320 -11.04 41.21 6.21
N MET A 321 -10.94 41.36 4.88
CA MET A 321 -10.75 40.23 3.97
C MET A 321 -9.47 39.44 4.26
N LEU A 322 -8.36 40.15 4.52
CA LEU A 322 -7.08 39.52 4.88
C LEU A 322 -7.14 38.80 6.23
N VAL A 323 -7.90 39.30 7.20
CA VAL A 323 -8.13 38.61 8.48
C VAL A 323 -8.90 37.29 8.25
N PHE A 324 -9.94 37.29 7.43
CA PHE A 324 -10.67 36.06 7.07
C PHE A 324 -9.82 35.05 6.30
N ALA A 325 -8.95 35.51 5.40
CA ALA A 325 -8.02 34.66 4.67
C ALA A 325 -6.94 34.06 5.60
N GLY A 326 -6.35 34.88 6.47
CA GLY A 326 -5.38 34.44 7.47
C GLY A 326 -5.96 33.43 8.46
N ALA A 327 -7.23 33.59 8.84
CA ALA A 327 -7.96 32.64 9.68
C ALA A 327 -8.07 31.26 9.03
N TYR A 328 -8.41 31.21 7.73
CA TYR A 328 -8.49 29.96 6.99
C TYR A 328 -7.14 29.25 6.87
N ILE A 329 -6.08 29.98 6.51
CA ILE A 329 -4.73 29.42 6.35
C ILE A 329 -4.23 28.85 7.67
N SER A 330 -4.34 29.64 8.75
CA SER A 330 -3.92 29.22 10.10
C SER A 330 -4.71 28.01 10.60
N GLY A 331 -6.03 27.99 10.35
CA GLY A 331 -6.91 26.87 10.66
C GLY A 331 -6.54 25.59 9.91
N SER A 332 -6.36 25.69 8.59
CA SER A 332 -6.02 24.57 7.70
C SER A 332 -4.67 23.95 8.06
N TYR A 333 -3.68 24.79 8.34
CA TYR A 333 -2.36 24.32 8.79
C TYR A 333 -2.43 23.61 10.14
N GLY A 334 -3.23 24.12 11.08
CA GLY A 334 -3.49 23.46 12.37
C GLY A 334 -4.14 22.08 12.21
N GLN A 335 -5.01 21.91 11.22
CA GLN A 335 -5.62 20.61 10.90
C GLN A 335 -4.61 19.63 10.31
N LEU A 336 -3.81 20.06 9.33
CA LEU A 336 -2.74 19.25 8.74
C LEU A 336 -1.78 18.75 9.81
N ARG A 337 -1.37 19.61 10.75
CA ARG A 337 -0.49 19.22 11.86
C ARG A 337 -1.14 18.21 12.81
N LYS A 338 -2.44 18.34 13.08
CA LYS A 338 -3.17 17.35 13.91
C LYS A 338 -3.26 16.00 13.20
N LEU A 339 -3.55 16.02 11.91
CA LEU A 339 -3.61 14.81 11.07
C LEU A 339 -2.24 14.13 11.01
N ASP A 340 -1.17 14.91 10.89
CA ASP A 340 0.21 14.42 10.87
C ASP A 340 0.63 13.77 12.19
N LEU A 341 0.21 14.35 13.32
CA LEU A 341 0.38 13.79 14.67
C LEU A 341 -0.40 12.48 14.84
N GLU A 342 -1.67 12.44 14.41
CA GLU A 342 -2.51 11.24 14.51
C GLU A 342 -1.99 10.11 13.61
N LEU A 343 -1.53 10.45 12.40
CA LEU A 343 -0.86 9.53 11.49
C LEU A 343 0.41 8.97 12.13
N ASN A 344 1.23 9.82 12.77
CA ASN A 344 2.43 9.38 13.50
C ASN A 344 2.09 8.40 14.62
N THR A 345 1.09 8.71 15.45
CA THR A 345 0.69 7.81 16.54
C THR A 345 0.21 6.47 16.01
N LYS A 346 -0.60 6.45 14.95
CA LYS A 346 -1.05 5.19 14.32
C LYS A 346 0.10 4.41 13.68
N LEU A 347 1.02 5.08 13.00
CA LEU A 347 2.21 4.46 12.43
C LEU A 347 3.07 3.79 13.51
N LEU A 348 3.32 4.51 14.61
CA LEU A 348 4.06 3.96 15.75
C LEU A 348 3.34 2.76 16.38
N GLN A 349 2.02 2.82 16.55
CA GLN A 349 1.23 1.68 17.05
C GLN A 349 1.31 0.46 16.10
N ILE A 350 1.23 0.66 14.79
CA ILE A 350 1.36 -0.44 13.82
C ILE A 350 2.76 -1.03 13.88
N LEU A 351 3.80 -0.20 13.95
CA LEU A 351 5.20 -0.65 14.04
C LEU A 351 5.48 -1.39 15.36
N ASP A 352 4.93 -0.93 16.48
CA ASP A 352 5.00 -1.63 17.77
C ASP A 352 4.24 -2.97 17.74
N SER A 353 3.07 -3.03 17.06
CA SER A 353 2.32 -4.29 16.92
C SER A 353 3.00 -5.29 15.97
N ALA A 354 3.68 -4.81 14.92
CA ALA A 354 4.42 -5.61 13.97
C ALA A 354 5.71 -6.20 14.58
N THR A 355 6.26 -5.54 15.60
CA THR A 355 7.43 -6.04 16.34
C THR A 355 7.06 -7.04 17.44
N PHE A 356 5.82 -7.02 17.93
CA PHE A 356 5.37 -7.88 19.03
C PHE A 356 4.86 -9.26 18.65
N SER A 357 4.71 -9.58 17.36
CA SER A 357 4.49 -10.96 16.92
C SER A 357 5.84 -11.62 16.61
N ARG A 358 6.63 -11.88 17.65
CA ARG A 358 7.59 -12.99 17.61
C ARG A 358 6.76 -14.26 17.80
N PRO A 359 6.40 -15.04 16.76
CA PRO A 359 6.23 -16.46 17.01
C PRO A 359 7.58 -16.91 17.55
N GLU A 360 7.65 -17.23 18.84
CA GLU A 360 8.68 -18.11 19.36
C GLU A 360 8.51 -19.41 18.57
N PHE A 361 9.24 -19.52 17.46
CA PHE A 361 9.67 -20.85 17.06
C PHE A 361 10.50 -21.36 18.24
N PRO A 362 10.16 -22.52 18.81
CA PRO A 362 10.94 -23.09 19.89
C PRO A 362 12.40 -23.05 19.47
N SER A 363 13.28 -22.50 20.32
CA SER A 363 14.71 -22.64 20.08
C SER A 363 15.02 -24.12 19.95
N ALA A 364 15.98 -24.47 19.09
CA ALA A 364 16.40 -25.86 18.82
C ALA A 364 16.52 -26.71 20.10
N ASP A 365 16.93 -26.09 21.22
CA ASP A 365 17.06 -26.73 22.54
C ASP A 365 15.75 -27.22 23.19
N SER A 366 14.60 -26.60 22.87
CA SER A 366 13.30 -26.91 23.51
C SER A 366 12.51 -28.04 22.83
N LEU A 367 12.90 -28.46 21.63
CA LEU A 367 12.37 -29.64 20.93
C LEU A 367 13.22 -30.91 21.15
N HIS A 368 14.31 -30.82 21.92
CA HIS A 368 15.18 -31.97 22.20
C HIS A 368 14.70 -32.87 23.35
N GLN A 369 13.63 -32.54 24.07
CA GLN A 369 13.11 -33.35 25.18
C GLN A 369 11.68 -33.85 24.93
N GLY A 370 11.58 -34.95 24.19
CA GLY A 370 10.37 -35.76 24.11
C GLY A 370 9.85 -35.95 22.69
N PHE A 371 10.16 -37.12 22.10
CA PHE A 371 9.61 -37.65 20.85
C PHE A 371 9.96 -36.88 19.56
N ALA A 372 11.09 -37.24 18.95
CA ALA A 372 11.36 -37.00 17.53
C ALA A 372 11.71 -38.33 16.83
N PRO A 373 10.87 -38.84 15.90
CA PRO A 373 11.29 -39.76 14.87
C PRO A 373 12.36 -39.07 14.00
N LYS A 374 13.40 -39.79 13.61
CA LYS A 374 14.48 -39.26 12.75
C LYS A 374 13.90 -38.71 11.45
N GLY A 375 14.08 -37.40 11.20
CA GLY A 375 13.88 -36.81 9.87
C GLY A 375 12.92 -35.63 9.75
N TYR A 376 12.77 -34.78 10.77
CA TYR A 376 12.12 -33.47 10.58
C TYR A 376 13.10 -32.33 10.84
N VAL A 377 13.11 -31.41 9.87
CA VAL A 377 14.10 -30.36 9.70
C VAL A 377 13.52 -29.03 10.18
N THR A 378 14.18 -28.39 11.14
CA THR A 378 13.69 -27.20 11.85
C THR A 378 14.38 -25.89 11.47
N ASP A 379 15.38 -25.93 10.58
CA ASP A 379 16.08 -24.74 10.11
C ASP A 379 16.27 -24.76 8.58
N ALA A 380 16.22 -23.59 7.93
CA ALA A 380 16.38 -23.49 6.48
C ALA A 380 17.74 -24.04 6.03
N THR A 381 18.76 -23.93 6.89
CA THR A 381 20.11 -24.47 6.69
C THR A 381 20.14 -26.01 6.68
N ASP A 382 19.44 -26.66 7.60
CA ASP A 382 19.35 -28.12 7.67
C ASP A 382 18.45 -28.70 6.55
N MET A 383 17.50 -27.89 6.04
CA MET A 383 16.58 -28.29 4.96
C MET A 383 17.27 -28.25 3.60
N LEU A 384 18.22 -27.32 3.47
CA LEU A 384 19.17 -27.22 2.37
C LEU A 384 20.14 -28.40 2.37
N GLU A 385 20.65 -28.80 3.54
CA GLU A 385 21.51 -29.98 3.70
C GLU A 385 20.78 -31.29 3.34
N SER A 386 19.49 -31.41 3.69
CA SER A 386 18.66 -32.56 3.32
C SER A 386 18.36 -32.64 1.81
N LEU A 387 18.24 -31.49 1.13
CA LEU A 387 18.10 -31.43 -0.33
C LEU A 387 19.41 -31.76 -1.05
N GLU A 388 20.55 -31.31 -0.53
CA GLU A 388 21.88 -31.71 -1.01
C GLU A 388 22.14 -33.22 -0.82
N GLN A 389 21.73 -33.79 0.32
CA GLN A 389 21.82 -35.24 0.56
C GLN A 389 20.93 -36.05 -0.40
N GLY A 390 19.76 -35.53 -0.80
CA GLY A 390 18.86 -36.18 -1.76
C GLY A 390 19.31 -36.10 -3.22
N LEU A 391 20.11 -35.09 -3.60
CA LEU A 391 20.59 -34.87 -4.97
C LEU A 391 21.90 -35.61 -5.29
N GLY A 392 22.54 -36.20 -4.29
CA GLY A 392 23.84 -36.88 -4.41
C GLY A 392 25.00 -35.90 -4.69
N ALA A 393 26.23 -36.38 -4.53
CA ALA A 393 27.48 -35.59 -4.49
C ALA A 393 27.85 -34.76 -5.75
N LYS A 394 26.93 -34.53 -6.69
CA LYS A 394 27.14 -33.75 -7.93
C LYS A 394 26.05 -32.71 -8.25
N GLY A 395 24.96 -32.63 -7.48
CA GLY A 395 23.93 -31.57 -7.61
C GLY A 395 23.97 -30.63 -6.40
N GLY A 396 23.90 -29.31 -6.63
CA GLY A 396 23.98 -28.30 -5.56
C GLY A 396 22.99 -27.16 -5.77
N LEU A 397 22.49 -26.59 -4.68
CA LEU A 397 21.64 -25.39 -4.66
C LEU A 397 22.50 -24.16 -4.37
N LEU A 398 22.39 -23.13 -5.22
CA LEU A 398 23.16 -21.90 -5.09
C LEU A 398 22.22 -20.69 -4.93
N ILE A 399 22.39 -19.93 -3.85
CA ILE A 399 21.67 -18.69 -3.59
C ILE A 399 22.56 -17.51 -3.98
N PHE A 400 22.18 -16.75 -5.00
CA PHE A 400 22.87 -15.54 -5.43
C PHE A 400 22.23 -14.30 -4.76
N ARG A 401 23.03 -13.55 -3.98
CA ARG A 401 22.65 -12.21 -3.46
C ARG A 401 23.49 -11.13 -4.14
N GLN A 402 22.85 -10.03 -4.52
CA GLN A 402 23.45 -8.93 -5.30
C GLN A 402 24.73 -8.32 -4.68
N GLU A 403 24.94 -8.45 -3.36
CA GLU A 403 26.06 -7.81 -2.65
C GLU A 403 27.22 -8.76 -2.28
N ARG A 404 27.11 -10.07 -2.51
CA ARG A 404 28.16 -11.04 -2.17
C ARG A 404 28.25 -12.17 -3.20
N ALA A 405 28.77 -11.87 -4.37
CA ALA A 405 29.38 -12.90 -5.22
C ALA A 405 30.91 -12.81 -5.04
N GLN A 406 31.45 -13.34 -3.93
CA GLN A 406 32.89 -13.55 -3.85
C GLN A 406 33.26 -14.59 -4.92
N HIS A 407 34.10 -14.17 -5.87
CA HIS A 407 34.54 -14.85 -7.08
C HIS A 407 35.38 -16.15 -6.85
N GLY A 408 35.01 -16.99 -5.88
CA GLY A 408 35.82 -18.15 -5.47
C GLY A 408 35.40 -19.51 -6.06
N ASP A 409 34.11 -19.83 -6.03
CA ASP A 409 33.64 -21.25 -6.16
C ASP A 409 32.65 -21.52 -7.31
N LEU A 410 32.45 -20.58 -8.22
CA LEU A 410 31.39 -20.66 -9.25
C LEU A 410 31.97 -20.74 -10.66
N SER A 411 31.39 -21.61 -11.51
CA SER A 411 31.78 -21.64 -12.92
C SER A 411 31.39 -20.32 -13.62
N PRO A 412 32.21 -19.78 -14.54
CA PRO A 412 31.94 -18.50 -15.22
C PRO A 412 30.55 -18.42 -15.88
N ARG A 413 30.04 -19.56 -16.32
CA ARG A 413 28.78 -19.70 -17.06
C ARG A 413 27.53 -19.64 -16.15
N MET A 414 27.68 -19.98 -14.87
CA MET A 414 26.62 -19.80 -13.86
C MET A 414 26.45 -18.32 -13.48
N LEU A 415 27.55 -17.56 -13.50
CA LEU A 415 27.52 -16.11 -13.28
C LEU A 415 26.74 -15.42 -14.40
N GLU A 416 27.00 -15.80 -15.65
CA GLU A 416 26.32 -15.28 -16.85
C GLU A 416 24.79 -15.53 -16.82
N LEU A 417 24.37 -16.74 -16.40
CA LEU A 417 22.95 -17.08 -16.24
C LEU A 417 22.27 -16.33 -15.10
N ALA A 418 22.97 -16.13 -13.97
CA ALA A 418 22.46 -15.33 -12.86
C ALA A 418 22.31 -13.87 -13.29
N GLU A 419 23.26 -13.31 -14.04
CA GLU A 419 23.18 -11.96 -14.62
C GLU A 419 22.04 -11.83 -15.64
N GLN A 420 21.85 -12.80 -16.53
CA GLN A 420 20.72 -12.82 -17.47
C GLN A 420 19.37 -12.92 -16.75
N ALA A 421 19.22 -13.84 -15.79
CA ALA A 421 17.98 -13.97 -15.01
C ALA A 421 17.68 -12.70 -14.18
N MET A 422 18.72 -12.02 -13.67
CA MET A 422 18.60 -10.72 -13.01
C MET A 422 18.14 -9.61 -13.98
N THR A 423 18.53 -9.69 -15.25
CA THR A 423 18.19 -8.69 -16.29
C THR A 423 16.80 -8.92 -16.87
N GLU A 424 16.37 -10.17 -17.04
CA GLU A 424 15.14 -10.53 -17.77
C GLU A 424 13.91 -10.76 -16.88
N SER A 425 14.05 -10.91 -15.55
CA SER A 425 12.94 -11.07 -14.58
C SER A 425 11.93 -12.17 -14.96
N ARG A 426 12.42 -13.31 -15.48
CA ARG A 426 11.59 -14.47 -15.85
C ARG A 426 12.25 -15.79 -15.42
N PRO A 427 11.48 -16.79 -14.98
CA PRO A 427 11.99 -18.15 -14.78
C PRO A 427 12.34 -18.78 -16.13
N PHE A 428 13.50 -19.42 -16.21
CA PHE A 428 13.92 -20.14 -17.41
C PHE A 428 13.18 -21.49 -17.50
N ALA A 429 12.50 -21.74 -18.61
CA ALA A 429 12.05 -23.07 -19.01
C ALA A 429 12.24 -23.23 -20.52
N GLU A 430 12.86 -24.37 -20.86
CA GLU A 430 13.08 -24.93 -22.19
C GLU A 430 14.08 -24.23 -23.14
N GLY A 431 15.04 -25.03 -23.61
CA GLY A 431 15.69 -24.83 -24.91
C GLY A 431 17.18 -24.50 -24.89
N THR A 432 17.74 -23.95 -23.81
CA THR A 432 19.10 -23.37 -23.89
C THR A 432 20.22 -24.07 -23.12
N LEU A 433 19.98 -25.02 -22.20
CA LEU A 433 20.96 -26.03 -21.71
C LEU A 433 20.29 -27.08 -20.78
N PRO A 434 20.72 -28.36 -20.72
CA PRO A 434 19.92 -29.46 -20.14
C PRO A 434 19.99 -29.64 -18.61
N HIS A 435 20.67 -28.76 -17.86
CA HIS A 435 21.16 -29.08 -16.51
C HIS A 435 21.02 -28.00 -15.43
N TYR A 436 20.37 -26.86 -15.70
CA TYR A 436 20.23 -25.77 -14.71
C TYR A 436 18.80 -25.20 -14.66
N LEU A 437 18.26 -25.01 -13.46
CA LEU A 437 16.99 -24.31 -13.19
C LEU A 437 17.28 -23.07 -12.35
N ALA A 438 16.82 -21.89 -12.77
CA ALA A 438 17.04 -20.63 -12.05
C ALA A 438 15.74 -19.85 -11.87
N GLN A 439 15.52 -19.32 -10.66
CA GLN A 439 14.33 -18.56 -10.32
C GLN A 439 14.70 -17.23 -9.64
N PRO A 440 14.26 -16.08 -10.19
CA PRO A 440 14.55 -14.79 -9.59
C PRO A 440 13.78 -14.59 -8.27
N ILE A 441 14.42 -13.89 -7.34
CA ILE A 441 13.82 -13.36 -6.11
C ILE A 441 13.55 -11.88 -6.37
N GLU A 442 12.28 -11.48 -6.48
CA GLU A 442 11.89 -10.11 -6.84
C GLU A 442 11.35 -9.31 -5.66
N LEU A 443 11.67 -8.02 -5.62
CA LEU A 443 11.12 -7.02 -4.72
C LEU A 443 10.76 -5.75 -5.52
N ASN A 444 9.49 -5.37 -5.54
CA ASN A 444 8.98 -4.16 -6.23
C ASN A 444 9.41 -4.07 -7.71
N GLY A 445 9.41 -5.21 -8.41
CA GLY A 445 9.81 -5.30 -9.81
C GLY A 445 11.33 -5.25 -10.05
N LYS A 446 12.14 -5.31 -8.99
CA LYS A 446 13.60 -5.46 -9.06
C LYS A 446 14.02 -6.84 -8.54
N THR A 447 14.84 -7.54 -9.30
CA THR A 447 15.45 -8.81 -8.88
C THR A 447 16.54 -8.53 -7.84
N ILE A 448 16.35 -9.01 -6.61
CA ILE A 448 17.28 -8.85 -5.48
C ILE A 448 18.22 -10.06 -5.31
N GLY A 449 17.96 -11.15 -6.02
CA GLY A 449 18.77 -12.36 -6.03
C GLY A 449 18.20 -13.42 -6.97
N VAL A 450 18.92 -14.52 -7.15
CA VAL A 450 18.50 -15.65 -7.99
C VAL A 450 18.77 -16.95 -7.24
N LEU A 451 17.79 -17.84 -7.23
CA LEU A 451 17.92 -19.19 -6.68
C LEU A 451 18.17 -20.14 -7.85
N ALA A 452 19.33 -20.82 -7.90
CA ALA A 452 19.68 -21.71 -8.99
C ALA A 452 19.98 -23.14 -8.51
N LEU A 453 19.52 -24.12 -9.26
CA LEU A 453 19.64 -25.56 -9.02
C LEU A 453 20.44 -26.19 -10.15
N ASN A 454 21.56 -26.84 -9.82
CA ASN A 454 22.38 -27.61 -10.76
C ASN A 454 21.97 -29.08 -10.72
N LEU A 455 21.55 -29.62 -11.86
CA LEU A 455 21.04 -30.98 -11.99
C LEU A 455 21.99 -31.85 -12.83
N PRO A 456 22.45 -33.01 -12.30
CA PRO A 456 23.40 -33.87 -13.01
C PRO A 456 22.83 -34.52 -14.28
N ALA A 457 21.50 -34.55 -14.46
CA ALA A 457 20.79 -35.07 -15.64
C ALA A 457 19.44 -34.34 -15.84
N PRO A 458 18.89 -34.25 -17.08
CA PRO A 458 17.58 -33.66 -17.32
C PRO A 458 16.49 -34.46 -16.59
N PRO A 459 15.71 -33.84 -15.68
CA PRO A 459 14.65 -34.56 -15.00
C PRO A 459 13.51 -34.88 -15.96
N PRO A 460 12.75 -35.97 -15.73
CA PRO A 460 11.50 -36.22 -16.42
C PRO A 460 10.55 -35.00 -16.35
N PRO A 461 9.68 -34.75 -17.34
CA PRO A 461 8.83 -33.55 -17.39
C PRO A 461 7.98 -33.32 -16.14
N HIS A 462 7.48 -34.40 -15.53
CA HIS A 462 6.73 -34.34 -14.27
C HIS A 462 7.59 -33.91 -13.07
N PHE A 463 8.88 -34.24 -13.08
CA PHE A 463 9.84 -33.90 -12.04
C PHE A 463 10.37 -32.47 -12.20
N GLN A 464 10.51 -31.97 -13.44
CA GLN A 464 10.81 -30.56 -13.72
C GLN A 464 9.72 -29.62 -13.17
N ALA A 465 8.44 -29.92 -13.41
CA ALA A 465 7.33 -29.12 -12.89
C ALA A 465 7.34 -29.06 -11.34
N LEU A 466 7.68 -30.18 -10.69
CA LEU A 466 7.85 -30.29 -9.24
C LEU A 466 9.02 -29.44 -8.72
N LEU A 467 10.17 -29.48 -9.41
CA LEU A 467 11.35 -28.70 -9.06
C LEU A 467 11.13 -27.20 -9.24
N THR A 468 10.49 -26.76 -10.33
CA THR A 468 10.15 -25.34 -10.57
C THR A 468 9.16 -24.81 -9.54
N THR A 469 8.18 -25.62 -9.14
CA THR A 469 7.23 -25.25 -8.08
C THR A 469 7.93 -25.12 -6.72
N SER A 470 8.86 -26.04 -6.43
CA SER A 470 9.65 -26.04 -5.20
C SER A 470 10.58 -24.82 -5.14
N LEU A 471 11.33 -24.55 -6.21
CA LEU A 471 12.18 -23.37 -6.37
C LEU A 471 11.40 -22.06 -6.19
N GLY A 472 10.16 -21.99 -6.68
CA GLY A 472 9.30 -20.81 -6.52
C GLY A 472 8.84 -20.63 -5.08
N THR A 473 8.64 -21.72 -4.36
CA THR A 473 8.34 -21.69 -2.93
C THR A 473 9.55 -21.21 -2.13
N PHE A 474 10.75 -21.69 -2.49
CA PHE A 474 12.00 -21.26 -1.88
C PHE A 474 12.33 -19.79 -2.17
N SER A 475 12.07 -19.29 -3.38
CA SER A 475 12.30 -17.87 -3.71
C SER A 475 11.39 -16.94 -2.90
N GLN A 476 10.14 -17.32 -2.66
CA GLN A 476 9.22 -16.58 -1.79
C GLN A 476 9.64 -16.62 -0.31
N LEU A 477 10.09 -17.78 0.19
CA LEU A 477 10.59 -17.91 1.55
C LEU A 477 11.86 -17.09 1.79
N ALA A 478 12.79 -17.09 0.82
CA ALA A 478 13.98 -16.26 0.85
C ALA A 478 13.66 -14.76 0.81
N ARG A 479 12.65 -14.35 0.01
CA ARG A 479 12.13 -12.98 0.00
C ARG A 479 11.56 -12.58 1.36
N TYR A 480 10.73 -13.43 1.96
CA TYR A 480 10.14 -13.20 3.28
C TYR A 480 11.21 -13.08 4.37
N GLN A 481 12.18 -14.00 4.42
CA GLN A 481 13.29 -13.93 5.38
C GLN A 481 14.16 -12.68 5.20
N ASN A 482 14.43 -12.26 3.97
CA ASN A 482 15.19 -11.03 3.69
C ASN A 482 14.43 -9.80 4.20
N LEU A 483 13.15 -9.65 3.85
CA LEU A 483 12.31 -8.56 4.35
C LEU A 483 12.18 -8.59 5.87
N ARG A 484 12.05 -9.77 6.49
CA ARG A 484 12.03 -9.93 7.94
C ARG A 484 13.36 -9.52 8.56
N SER A 485 14.51 -9.82 7.96
CA SER A 485 15.81 -9.36 8.47
C SER A 485 15.95 -7.83 8.43
N GLN A 486 15.28 -7.16 7.49
CA GLN A 486 15.21 -5.70 7.41
C GLN A 486 14.28 -5.08 8.47
N THR A 487 13.44 -5.86 9.17
CA THR A 487 12.64 -5.34 10.31
C THR A 487 13.51 -4.81 11.46
N THR A 488 14.74 -5.29 11.58
CA THR A 488 15.78 -4.76 12.48
C THR A 488 16.22 -3.35 12.09
N THR A 489 16.28 -3.05 10.80
CA THR A 489 16.58 -1.71 10.25
C THR A 489 15.40 -0.76 10.44
N LEU A 490 14.16 -1.25 10.29
CA LEU A 490 12.93 -0.50 10.58
C LEU A 490 12.87 -0.02 12.03
N THR A 491 13.22 -0.90 12.97
CA THR A 491 13.14 -0.64 14.42
C THR A 491 14.25 0.28 14.93
N HIS A 492 15.50 0.11 14.46
CA HIS A 492 16.63 0.90 14.97
C HIS A 492 16.88 2.22 14.20
N THR A 493 16.51 2.30 12.91
CA THR A 493 16.91 3.43 12.05
C THR A 493 15.73 4.31 11.63
N LEU A 494 14.59 3.71 11.29
CA LEU A 494 13.42 4.43 10.78
C LEU A 494 12.48 4.89 11.90
N LEU A 495 12.26 4.07 12.93
CA LEU A 495 11.39 4.38 14.07
C LEU A 495 11.65 5.76 14.71
N PRO A 496 12.92 6.18 14.97
CA PRO A 496 13.20 7.51 15.53
C PRO A 496 12.91 8.66 14.55
N ARG A 497 12.96 8.38 13.24
CA ARG A 497 12.85 9.37 12.15
C ARG A 497 11.42 9.53 11.62
N VAL A 498 10.54 8.55 11.85
CA VAL A 498 9.10 8.59 11.47
C VAL A 498 8.41 9.82 12.08
N GLY A 499 8.79 10.25 13.29
CA GLY A 499 8.29 11.47 13.91
C GLY A 499 8.83 12.79 13.32
N GLN A 500 9.92 12.73 12.55
CA GLN A 500 10.70 13.90 12.13
C GLN A 500 10.63 14.19 10.62
N SER A 501 10.33 13.21 9.76
CA SER A 501 10.30 13.39 8.31
C SER A 501 9.15 12.64 7.64
N SER A 502 8.39 13.32 6.76
CA SER A 502 7.37 12.70 5.91
C SER A 502 7.95 11.62 5.00
N GLN A 503 9.22 11.74 4.60
CA GLN A 503 9.91 10.76 3.77
C GLN A 503 10.14 9.45 4.54
N ALA A 504 10.52 9.54 5.83
CA ALA A 504 10.66 8.36 6.69
C ALA A 504 9.31 7.66 6.94
N LYS A 505 8.19 8.40 6.99
CA LYS A 505 6.85 7.81 7.09
C LYS A 505 6.45 7.04 5.83
N LEU A 506 6.71 7.63 4.66
CA LEU A 506 6.46 7.00 3.35
C LEU A 506 7.28 5.72 3.20
N GLU A 507 8.56 5.77 3.61
CA GLU A 507 9.46 4.62 3.58
C GLU A 507 8.99 3.50 4.53
N ALA A 508 8.58 3.85 5.77
CA ALA A 508 8.02 2.89 6.72
C ALA A 508 6.71 2.25 6.23
N LEU A 509 5.80 3.05 5.63
CA LEU A 509 4.55 2.54 5.05
C LEU A 509 4.80 1.62 3.86
N SER A 510 5.74 1.97 2.98
CA SER A 510 6.13 1.12 1.85
C SER A 510 6.68 -0.22 2.35
N MET A 511 7.61 -0.20 3.31
CA MET A 511 8.17 -1.42 3.86
C MET A 511 7.13 -2.30 4.56
N LEU A 512 6.19 -1.71 5.32
CA LEU A 512 5.09 -2.45 5.95
C LEU A 512 4.16 -3.08 4.91
N SER A 513 3.84 -2.36 3.84
CA SER A 513 3.06 -2.89 2.72
C SER A 513 3.77 -4.06 2.05
N ASP A 514 5.09 -3.95 1.83
CA ASP A 514 5.90 -5.00 1.20
C ASP A 514 6.02 -6.24 2.09
N LEU A 515 6.16 -6.06 3.40
CA LEU A 515 6.16 -7.14 4.39
C LEU A 515 4.82 -7.89 4.40
N LEU A 516 3.70 -7.16 4.47
CA LEU A 516 2.36 -7.75 4.43
C LEU A 516 2.10 -8.47 3.09
N ALA A 517 2.56 -7.91 1.98
CA ALA A 517 2.45 -8.54 0.67
C ALA A 517 3.28 -9.83 0.58
N ALA A 518 4.50 -9.84 1.13
CA ALA A 518 5.36 -11.02 1.18
C ALA A 518 4.78 -12.11 2.09
N GLU A 519 4.26 -11.75 3.26
CA GLU A 519 3.60 -12.69 4.18
C GLU A 519 2.37 -13.34 3.52
N ARG A 520 1.50 -12.53 2.89
CA ARG A 520 0.35 -13.04 2.13
C ARG A 520 0.78 -13.93 0.96
N GLY A 521 1.83 -13.54 0.25
CA GLY A 521 2.39 -14.32 -0.85
C GLY A 521 2.88 -15.69 -0.39
N TRP A 522 3.65 -15.73 0.70
CA TRP A 522 4.16 -16.95 1.30
C TRP A 522 3.05 -17.88 1.80
N LEU A 523 2.06 -17.35 2.54
CA LEU A 523 0.89 -18.12 2.97
C LEU A 523 0.12 -18.67 1.76
N GLY A 524 -0.03 -17.89 0.70
CA GLY A 524 -0.62 -18.34 -0.55
C GLY A 524 0.13 -19.51 -1.17
N THR A 525 1.45 -19.44 -1.27
CA THR A 525 2.27 -20.53 -1.82
C THR A 525 2.23 -21.79 -0.94
N LEU A 526 2.28 -21.65 0.38
CA LEU A 526 2.15 -22.79 1.30
C LEU A 526 0.83 -23.52 1.10
N LEU A 527 -0.28 -22.79 1.01
CA LEU A 527 -1.58 -23.42 0.79
C LEU A 527 -1.65 -24.12 -0.58
N GLU A 528 -1.02 -23.56 -1.61
CA GLU A 528 -0.96 -24.12 -2.97
C GLU A 528 -0.15 -25.43 -3.05
N THR A 529 0.84 -25.65 -2.19
CA THR A 529 1.68 -26.87 -2.19
C THR A 529 1.10 -28.00 -1.34
N LEU A 530 0.10 -27.74 -0.50
CA LEU A 530 -0.51 -28.77 0.35
C LEU A 530 -1.12 -29.91 -0.51
N PRO A 531 -0.80 -31.18 -0.22
CA PRO A 531 -1.36 -32.32 -0.95
C PRO A 531 -2.87 -32.47 -0.70
N GLN A 532 -3.34 -32.07 0.48
CA GLN A 532 -4.75 -32.05 0.84
C GLN A 532 -5.49 -30.97 0.06
N ALA A 533 -6.72 -31.26 -0.39
CA ALA A 533 -7.56 -30.24 -1.00
C ALA A 533 -8.06 -29.29 0.08
N VAL A 534 -7.65 -28.02 0.00
CA VAL A 534 -7.98 -26.96 0.97
C VAL A 534 -8.74 -25.85 0.25
N PHE A 535 -9.84 -25.42 0.83
CA PHE A 535 -10.64 -24.32 0.28
C PHE A 535 -11.23 -23.45 1.39
N ILE A 536 -11.53 -22.21 1.05
CA ILE A 536 -12.22 -21.25 1.89
C ILE A 536 -13.43 -20.77 1.12
N MET A 537 -14.59 -20.73 1.77
CA MET A 537 -15.82 -20.22 1.20
C MET A 537 -16.45 -19.16 2.09
N SER A 538 -17.27 -18.31 1.48
CA SER A 538 -18.10 -17.36 2.21
C SER A 538 -19.13 -18.09 3.08
N PRO A 539 -19.76 -17.40 4.04
CA PRO A 539 -20.86 -17.99 4.82
C PRO A 539 -22.04 -18.43 3.94
N TYR A 540 -22.13 -17.92 2.70
CA TYR A 540 -23.15 -18.27 1.71
C TYR A 540 -22.72 -19.45 0.81
N GLY A 541 -21.59 -20.08 1.09
CA GLY A 541 -21.12 -21.25 0.35
C GLY A 541 -20.44 -20.97 -0.99
N TYR A 542 -20.02 -19.73 -1.26
CA TYR A 542 -19.26 -19.40 -2.48
C TYR A 542 -17.75 -19.46 -2.24
N SER A 543 -17.01 -20.08 -3.16
CA SER A 543 -15.55 -20.20 -3.11
C SER A 543 -14.86 -18.83 -3.05
N ILE A 544 -14.08 -18.59 -2.00
CA ILE A 544 -13.15 -17.47 -1.85
C ILE A 544 -11.74 -17.91 -2.28
N TYR A 545 -11.34 -19.11 -1.89
CA TYR A 545 -10.03 -19.69 -2.18
C TYR A 545 -10.13 -21.20 -2.37
N LYS A 546 -9.33 -21.75 -3.28
CA LYS A 546 -9.11 -23.19 -3.50
C LYS A 546 -7.65 -23.38 -3.83
N ASN A 547 -6.94 -24.27 -3.15
CA ASN A 547 -5.57 -24.61 -3.54
C ASN A 547 -5.54 -25.51 -4.79
N ALA A 548 -4.34 -25.81 -5.31
CA ALA A 548 -4.15 -26.65 -6.48
C ALA A 548 -4.86 -28.00 -6.38
N SER A 549 -4.77 -28.68 -5.23
CA SER A 549 -5.44 -29.95 -4.99
C SER A 549 -6.97 -29.82 -4.99
N ALA A 550 -7.52 -28.78 -4.35
CA ALA A 550 -8.95 -28.51 -4.35
C ALA A 550 -9.48 -28.15 -5.75
N ARG A 551 -8.71 -27.43 -6.57
CA ARG A 551 -9.11 -27.13 -7.96
C ARG A 551 -9.10 -28.36 -8.85
N ARG A 552 -8.17 -29.31 -8.64
CA ARG A 552 -8.17 -30.60 -9.37
C ARG A 552 -9.39 -31.44 -9.01
N LEU A 553 -9.78 -31.45 -7.73
CA LEU A 553 -10.89 -32.26 -7.23
C LEU A 553 -12.27 -31.64 -7.54
N LEU A 554 -12.44 -30.35 -7.25
CA LEU A 554 -13.73 -29.64 -7.29
C LEU A 554 -13.93 -28.81 -8.58
N GLY A 555 -12.92 -28.77 -9.44
CA GLY A 555 -12.94 -27.98 -10.67
C GLY A 555 -13.07 -26.46 -10.42
N ASN A 556 -13.67 -25.77 -11.40
CA ASN A 556 -13.84 -24.30 -11.38
C ASN A 556 -15.19 -23.86 -10.78
N GLU A 557 -15.98 -24.76 -10.22
CA GLU A 557 -17.29 -24.42 -9.63
C GLU A 557 -17.12 -23.37 -8.51
N LYS A 558 -17.95 -22.32 -8.56
CA LYS A 558 -17.91 -21.21 -7.59
C LYS A 558 -18.87 -21.47 -6.43
N ASN A 559 -19.97 -22.17 -6.67
CA ASN A 559 -20.91 -22.56 -5.63
C ASN A 559 -20.48 -23.89 -5.00
N MET A 560 -19.83 -23.82 -3.85
CA MET A 560 -19.28 -24.98 -3.15
C MET A 560 -20.36 -25.88 -2.57
N LEU A 561 -21.56 -25.34 -2.29
CA LEU A 561 -22.72 -26.12 -1.84
C LEU A 561 -23.30 -27.02 -2.94
N ARG A 562 -22.88 -26.81 -4.19
CA ARG A 562 -23.15 -27.70 -5.31
C ARG A 562 -21.92 -28.52 -5.70
N GLY A 563 -20.77 -27.87 -5.80
CA GLY A 563 -19.53 -28.50 -6.26
C GLY A 563 -19.00 -29.61 -5.35
N ILE A 564 -19.16 -29.48 -4.02
CA ILE A 564 -18.70 -30.51 -3.07
C ILE A 564 -19.58 -31.78 -3.16
N PRO A 565 -20.93 -31.70 -3.08
CA PRO A 565 -21.78 -32.87 -3.26
C PRO A 565 -21.58 -33.58 -4.61
N GLU A 566 -21.41 -32.83 -5.70
CA GLU A 566 -21.21 -33.37 -7.05
C GLU A 566 -19.87 -34.12 -7.16
N ALA A 567 -18.78 -33.54 -6.65
CA ALA A 567 -17.46 -34.16 -6.68
C ALA A 567 -17.33 -35.39 -5.76
N LEU A 568 -18.07 -35.40 -4.64
CA LEU A 568 -18.03 -36.47 -3.65
C LEU A 568 -19.18 -37.47 -3.77
N ASN A 569 -20.06 -37.31 -4.77
CA ASN A 569 -21.25 -38.12 -5.01
C ASN A 569 -22.20 -38.22 -3.79
N ILE A 570 -22.42 -37.10 -3.09
CA ILE A 570 -23.31 -37.00 -1.92
C ILE A 570 -24.62 -36.32 -2.33
N SER A 571 -25.72 -36.61 -1.62
CA SER A 571 -26.97 -35.83 -1.77
C SER A 571 -26.74 -34.36 -1.45
N GLN A 572 -27.05 -33.49 -2.40
CA GLN A 572 -26.93 -32.05 -2.26
C GLN A 572 -27.83 -31.50 -1.13
N GLU A 573 -29.04 -32.03 -0.99
CA GLU A 573 -30.02 -31.58 0.01
C GLU A 573 -29.52 -31.86 1.44
N GLN A 574 -29.01 -33.08 1.67
CA GLN A 574 -28.45 -33.47 2.97
C GLN A 574 -27.20 -32.66 3.33
N PHE A 575 -26.34 -32.37 2.34
CA PHE A 575 -25.15 -31.56 2.57
C PHE A 575 -25.49 -30.11 2.93
N GLN A 576 -26.48 -29.53 2.25
CA GLN A 576 -26.92 -28.16 2.53
C GLN A 576 -27.53 -28.05 3.93
N GLU A 577 -28.34 -29.01 4.36
CA GLU A 577 -28.94 -29.02 5.70
C GLU A 577 -27.88 -29.15 6.81
N ALA A 578 -26.89 -30.03 6.60
CA ALA A 578 -25.75 -30.18 7.50
C ALA A 578 -24.88 -28.91 7.56
N TYR A 579 -24.67 -28.23 6.42
CA TYR A 579 -23.94 -26.98 6.34
C TYR A 579 -24.61 -25.83 7.10
N VAL A 580 -25.93 -25.69 6.96
CA VAL A 580 -26.71 -24.67 7.68
C VAL A 580 -26.63 -24.92 9.18
N THR A 581 -26.84 -26.17 9.62
CA THR A 581 -26.76 -26.56 11.03
C THR A 581 -25.37 -26.26 11.62
N MET A 582 -24.30 -26.52 10.86
CA MET A 582 -22.91 -26.22 11.26
C MET A 582 -22.70 -24.71 11.47
N ILE A 583 -23.20 -23.86 10.56
CA ILE A 583 -23.09 -22.40 10.70
C ILE A 583 -23.86 -21.88 11.92
N GLU A 584 -25.08 -22.36 12.12
CA GLU A 584 -25.94 -21.95 13.23
C GLU A 584 -25.36 -22.33 14.59
N ARG A 585 -24.85 -23.56 14.72
CA ARG A 585 -24.27 -24.06 15.97
C ARG A 585 -22.81 -23.67 16.18
N GLY A 586 -22.11 -23.28 15.12
CA GLY A 586 -20.67 -22.97 15.15
C GLY A 586 -19.78 -24.19 15.37
N GLU A 587 -20.29 -25.39 15.09
CA GLU A 587 -19.58 -26.65 15.25
C GLU A 587 -18.73 -26.98 14.02
N THR A 588 -17.85 -27.98 14.13
CA THR A 588 -17.10 -28.53 13.00
C THR A 588 -17.96 -29.63 12.36
N LEU A 589 -18.11 -29.60 11.03
CA LEU A 589 -18.77 -30.69 10.29
C LEU A 589 -17.70 -31.64 9.74
N GLU A 590 -17.72 -32.89 10.17
CA GLU A 590 -16.87 -33.96 9.62
C GLU A 590 -17.75 -35.04 8.97
N LEU A 591 -17.49 -35.33 7.70
CA LEU A 591 -18.20 -36.32 6.91
C LEU A 591 -17.19 -37.33 6.35
N GLY A 592 -17.23 -38.56 6.88
CA GLY A 592 -16.50 -39.71 6.34
C GLY A 592 -17.33 -40.42 5.28
N LEU A 593 -16.82 -40.51 4.05
CA LEU A 593 -17.48 -41.19 2.94
C LEU A 593 -16.82 -42.54 2.70
N THR A 594 -17.53 -43.59 3.07
CA THR A 594 -17.16 -44.99 2.83
C THR A 594 -18.25 -45.65 1.97
N GLU A 595 -18.46 -45.19 0.74
CA GLU A 595 -19.40 -45.87 -0.15
C GLU A 595 -18.77 -47.14 -0.75
N ARG A 596 -19.54 -48.25 -0.74
CA ARG A 596 -19.22 -49.61 -1.24
C ARG A 596 -18.78 -49.70 -2.72
N LYS A 597 -18.64 -48.58 -3.45
CA LYS A 597 -18.29 -48.54 -4.88
C LYS A 597 -17.10 -47.65 -5.22
N ALA A 598 -16.61 -46.83 -4.30
CA ALA A 598 -15.39 -46.05 -4.50
C ALA A 598 -14.26 -46.70 -3.71
N SER A 599 -13.18 -47.04 -4.39
CA SER A 599 -11.99 -47.71 -3.84
C SER A 599 -11.19 -46.86 -2.83
N SER A 600 -11.78 -45.81 -2.26
CA SER A 600 -11.08 -44.73 -1.54
C SER A 600 -11.96 -44.06 -0.46
N PRO A 601 -11.72 -44.28 0.85
CA PRO A 601 -12.37 -43.49 1.90
C PRO A 601 -11.92 -42.03 1.84
N ILE A 602 -12.88 -41.11 1.74
CA ILE A 602 -12.64 -39.67 1.71
C ILE A 602 -13.17 -39.04 2.99
N LEU A 603 -12.39 -38.14 3.61
CA LEU A 603 -12.82 -37.34 4.76
C LEU A 603 -12.97 -35.87 4.35
N LEU A 604 -14.17 -35.33 4.51
CA LEU A 604 -14.47 -33.90 4.38
C LEU A 604 -14.59 -33.29 5.78
N SER A 605 -13.81 -32.24 6.06
CA SER A 605 -13.91 -31.47 7.30
C SER A 605 -14.20 -30.00 6.96
N LEU A 606 -15.24 -29.42 7.55
CA LEU A 606 -15.61 -28.01 7.42
C LEU A 606 -15.60 -27.35 8.80
N LYS A 607 -14.93 -26.19 8.91
CA LYS A 607 -14.83 -25.42 10.14
C LYS A 607 -15.17 -23.96 9.91
N VAL A 608 -16.01 -23.40 10.78
CA VAL A 608 -16.38 -21.98 10.74
C VAL A 608 -15.19 -21.10 11.16
N VAL A 609 -14.90 -20.08 10.35
CA VAL A 609 -13.88 -19.06 10.63
C VAL A 609 -14.57 -17.83 11.22
N ARG A 610 -14.19 -17.45 12.45
CA ARG A 610 -14.78 -16.34 13.21
C ARG A 610 -13.75 -15.26 13.51
N ASP A 611 -14.22 -14.02 13.56
CA ASP A 611 -13.49 -12.85 14.05
C ASP A 611 -14.35 -12.21 15.16
N GLY A 612 -14.05 -12.54 16.41
CA GLY A 612 -14.95 -12.27 17.54
C GLY A 612 -16.30 -13.00 17.38
N SER A 613 -17.41 -12.25 17.38
CA SER A 613 -18.76 -12.80 17.17
C SER A 613 -19.17 -12.90 15.68
N GLU A 614 -18.40 -12.31 14.76
CA GLU A 614 -18.73 -12.26 13.34
C GLU A 614 -18.19 -13.51 12.60
N ILE A 615 -19.04 -14.17 11.80
CA ILE A 615 -18.61 -15.29 10.95
C ILE A 615 -18.02 -14.73 9.66
N ARG A 616 -16.72 -14.94 9.45
CA ARG A 616 -16.00 -14.48 8.26
C ARG A 616 -16.10 -15.46 7.08
N GLY A 617 -16.31 -16.75 7.36
CA GLY A 617 -16.43 -17.78 6.33
C GLY A 617 -16.32 -19.19 6.88
N VAL A 618 -16.08 -20.15 5.99
CA VAL A 618 -15.86 -21.56 6.32
C VAL A 618 -14.60 -22.05 5.61
N ALA A 619 -13.69 -22.67 6.37
CA ALA A 619 -12.53 -23.36 5.83
C ALA A 619 -12.86 -24.85 5.71
N GLY A 620 -12.55 -25.45 4.58
CA GLY A 620 -12.82 -26.85 4.29
C GLY A 620 -11.59 -27.60 3.82
N THR A 621 -11.48 -28.85 4.23
CA THR A 621 -10.44 -29.77 3.75
C THR A 621 -11.03 -31.10 3.29
N ILE A 622 -10.44 -31.67 2.24
CA ILE A 622 -10.79 -33.01 1.73
C ILE A 622 -9.52 -33.86 1.70
N SER A 623 -9.54 -34.97 2.43
CA SER A 623 -8.44 -35.95 2.52
C SER A 623 -8.82 -37.27 1.88
N ASP A 624 -7.90 -37.83 1.10
CA ASP A 624 -7.95 -39.21 0.66
C ASP A 624 -7.28 -40.12 1.69
N LEU A 625 -8.05 -41.05 2.27
CA LEU A 625 -7.61 -42.02 3.27
C LEU A 625 -7.36 -43.41 2.67
N SER A 626 -7.38 -43.57 1.34
CA SER A 626 -7.19 -44.86 0.63
C SER A 626 -6.02 -45.66 1.14
N LYS A 627 -4.85 -45.04 1.17
CA LYS A 627 -3.60 -45.74 1.51
C LYS A 627 -3.57 -46.19 2.96
N ILE A 628 -4.16 -45.41 3.86
CA ILE A 628 -4.25 -45.75 5.29
C ILE A 628 -5.23 -46.91 5.46
N SER A 629 -6.36 -46.86 4.77
CA SER A 629 -7.38 -47.92 4.82
C SER A 629 -6.90 -49.23 4.17
N GLU A 630 -6.14 -49.18 3.07
CA GLU A 630 -5.53 -50.36 2.46
C GLU A 630 -4.54 -51.04 3.40
N LEU A 631 -3.69 -50.26 4.08
CA LEU A 631 -2.74 -50.78 5.07
C LEU A 631 -3.46 -51.39 6.28
N ASP A 632 -4.53 -50.75 6.75
CA ASP A 632 -5.32 -51.29 7.86
C ASP A 632 -6.05 -52.57 7.46
N GLN A 633 -6.62 -52.63 6.24
CA GLN A 633 -7.25 -53.84 5.72
C GLN A 633 -6.24 -54.99 5.58
N GLN A 634 -5.04 -54.73 5.04
CA GLN A 634 -3.98 -55.74 4.95
C GLN A 634 -3.57 -56.27 6.33
N ARG A 635 -3.54 -55.39 7.34
CA ARG A 635 -3.26 -55.79 8.73
C ARG A 635 -4.39 -56.66 9.30
N GLN A 636 -5.65 -56.31 9.04
CA GLN A 636 -6.80 -57.09 9.49
C GLN A 636 -6.85 -58.47 8.83
N ASP A 637 -6.64 -58.54 7.51
CA ASP A 637 -6.58 -59.80 6.75
C ASP A 637 -5.46 -60.71 7.26
N MET A 638 -4.31 -60.12 7.59
CA MET A 638 -3.20 -60.83 8.23
C MET A 638 -3.64 -61.45 9.56
N ILE A 639 -4.22 -60.67 10.47
CA ILE A 639 -4.65 -61.16 11.79
C ILE A 639 -5.67 -62.29 11.63
N ALA A 640 -6.64 -62.13 10.72
CA ALA A 640 -7.64 -63.15 10.44
C ALA A 640 -7.00 -64.46 9.95
N MET A 641 -6.02 -64.38 9.05
CA MET A 641 -5.29 -65.55 8.56
C MET A 641 -4.47 -66.24 9.66
N VAL A 642 -3.77 -65.48 10.50
CA VAL A 642 -2.99 -66.03 11.64
C VAL A 642 -3.90 -66.83 12.57
N VAL A 643 -5.04 -66.26 12.93
CA VAL A 643 -6.03 -66.91 13.80
C VAL A 643 -6.56 -68.19 13.16
N HIS A 644 -6.83 -68.18 11.86
CA HIS A 644 -7.29 -69.36 11.13
C HIS A 644 -6.26 -70.50 11.14
N ASP A 645 -5.00 -70.22 10.83
CA ASP A 645 -3.93 -71.22 10.75
C ASP A 645 -3.51 -71.76 12.13
N LEU A 646 -3.76 -71.04 13.23
CA LEU A 646 -3.59 -71.51 14.60
C LEU A 646 -4.78 -72.33 15.11
N ARG A 647 -6.01 -72.03 14.68
CA ARG A 647 -7.22 -72.75 15.11
C ARG A 647 -7.20 -74.20 14.68
N SER A 648 -6.79 -74.49 13.45
CA SER A 648 -6.75 -75.86 12.91
C SER A 648 -5.89 -76.85 13.74
N PRO A 649 -4.60 -76.58 14.04
CA PRO A 649 -3.81 -77.46 14.89
C PRO A 649 -4.35 -77.54 16.32
N LEU A 650 -4.92 -76.44 16.86
CA LEU A 650 -5.51 -76.43 18.20
C LEU A 650 -6.72 -77.38 18.29
N THR A 651 -7.63 -77.31 17.31
CA THR A 651 -8.79 -78.20 17.23
C THR A 651 -8.38 -79.67 17.08
N SER A 652 -7.32 -79.95 16.31
CA SER A 652 -6.76 -81.31 16.18
C SER A 652 -6.20 -81.82 17.52
N ILE A 653 -5.38 -81.01 18.20
CA ILE A 653 -4.83 -81.36 19.52
C ILE A 653 -5.95 -81.63 20.53
N GLN A 654 -6.98 -80.79 20.57
CA GLN A 654 -8.14 -80.95 21.46
C GLN A 654 -8.91 -82.23 21.12
N GLY A 655 -9.23 -82.46 19.84
CA GLY A 655 -9.98 -83.65 19.41
C GLY A 655 -9.26 -84.96 19.72
N PHE A 656 -7.95 -85.05 19.46
CA PHE A 656 -7.17 -86.26 19.81
C PHE A 656 -6.97 -86.42 21.33
N ALA A 657 -6.91 -85.33 22.09
CA ALA A 657 -6.88 -85.40 23.55
C ALA A 657 -8.22 -85.88 24.14
N ASP A 658 -9.35 -85.41 23.59
CA ASP A 658 -10.69 -85.84 24.01
C ASP A 658 -10.92 -87.33 23.70
N LEU A 659 -10.49 -87.82 22.53
CA LEU A 659 -10.56 -89.24 22.15
C LEU A 659 -9.64 -90.12 23.01
N LEU A 660 -8.48 -89.60 23.46
CA LEU A 660 -7.62 -90.28 24.43
C LEU A 660 -8.29 -90.39 25.80
N LEU A 661 -9.03 -89.36 26.23
CA LEU A 661 -9.78 -89.35 27.48
C LEU A 661 -11.03 -90.24 27.44
N SER A 662 -11.65 -90.43 26.27
CA SER A 662 -12.83 -91.31 26.11
C SER A 662 -12.48 -92.80 26.09
N GLY A 663 -11.20 -93.16 25.95
CA GLY A 663 -10.74 -94.55 25.94
C GLY A 663 -10.96 -95.27 24.60
N GLU A 664 -11.21 -94.53 23.51
CA GLU A 664 -11.51 -95.08 22.18
C GLU A 664 -10.30 -95.67 21.44
N PHE A 665 -9.07 -95.40 21.91
CA PHE A 665 -7.84 -95.90 21.29
C PHE A 665 -7.26 -97.11 22.04
N ALA A 666 -6.99 -98.20 21.32
CA ALA A 666 -6.34 -99.39 21.87
C ALA A 666 -4.83 -99.18 22.16
N ASP A 667 -4.16 -98.29 21.43
CA ASP A 667 -2.78 -97.85 21.69
C ASP A 667 -2.74 -96.30 21.73
N PRO A 668 -2.37 -95.68 22.87
CA PRO A 668 -2.31 -94.23 22.98
C PRO A 668 -1.16 -93.58 22.19
N LYS A 669 -0.21 -94.36 21.64
CA LYS A 669 0.94 -93.81 20.92
C LYS A 669 0.55 -92.98 19.71
N GLU A 670 -0.34 -93.48 18.86
CA GLU A 670 -0.72 -92.81 17.62
C GLU A 670 -1.35 -91.41 17.84
N PRO A 671 -2.39 -91.25 18.68
CA PRO A 671 -2.94 -89.92 19.00
C PRO A 671 -1.94 -89.01 19.75
N LEU A 672 -1.07 -89.56 20.62
CA LEU A 672 -0.01 -88.77 21.27
C LEU A 672 1.03 -88.26 20.26
N GLU A 673 1.38 -89.04 19.25
CA GLU A 673 2.27 -88.60 18.17
C GLU A 673 1.64 -87.52 17.30
N ILE A 674 0.33 -87.60 17.04
CA ILE A 674 -0.41 -86.57 16.31
C ILE A 674 -0.46 -85.26 17.13
N ILE A 675 -0.80 -85.34 18.42
CA ILE A 675 -0.77 -84.18 19.34
C ILE A 675 0.62 -83.54 19.36
N ARG A 676 1.69 -84.35 19.51
CA ARG A 676 3.08 -83.86 19.49
C ARG A 676 3.42 -83.17 18.18
N THR A 677 2.97 -83.73 17.05
CA THR A 677 3.23 -83.18 15.71
C THR A 677 2.51 -81.85 15.49
N GLU A 678 1.25 -81.75 15.88
CA GLU A 678 0.46 -80.51 15.77
C GLU A 678 0.95 -79.44 16.76
N ALA A 679 1.37 -79.82 17.97
CA ALA A 679 1.99 -78.89 18.92
C ALA A 679 3.33 -78.35 18.40
N ALA A 680 4.16 -79.20 17.80
CA ALA A 680 5.40 -78.78 17.14
C ALA A 680 5.13 -77.88 15.92
N ARG A 681 4.05 -78.15 15.18
CA ARG A 681 3.61 -77.29 14.07
C ARG A 681 3.14 -75.92 14.55
N MET A 682 2.37 -75.87 15.63
CA MET A 682 1.92 -74.61 16.24
C MET A 682 3.10 -73.78 16.74
N ARG A 683 4.10 -74.41 17.38
CA ARG A 683 5.35 -73.73 17.80
C ARG A 683 6.10 -73.11 16.61
N ARG A 684 6.25 -73.86 15.51
CA ARG A 684 6.89 -73.32 14.29
C ARG A 684 6.14 -72.13 13.69
N LEU A 685 4.80 -72.14 13.77
CA LEU A 685 3.95 -71.03 13.34
C LEU A 685 4.18 -69.80 14.22
N THR A 686 4.10 -69.95 15.54
CA THR A 686 4.30 -68.83 16.48
C THR A 686 5.69 -68.22 16.38
N ASP A 687 6.73 -69.05 16.25
CA ASP A 687 8.10 -68.56 16.08
C ASP A 687 8.22 -67.76 14.76
N ALA A 688 7.68 -68.28 13.65
CA ALA A 688 7.67 -67.57 12.38
C ALA A 688 6.97 -66.19 12.45
N PHE A 689 5.90 -66.06 13.25
CA PHE A 689 5.23 -64.76 13.46
C PHE A 689 6.05 -63.79 14.31
N LEU A 690 6.66 -64.27 15.39
CA LEU A 690 7.52 -63.43 16.23
C LEU A 690 8.71 -62.92 15.44
N ASP A 691 9.29 -63.75 14.60
CA ASP A 691 10.43 -63.37 13.77
C ASP A 691 10.04 -62.42 12.64
N LEU A 692 8.86 -62.60 12.04
CA LEU A 692 8.29 -61.63 11.12
C LEU A 692 8.11 -60.26 11.79
N SER A 693 7.50 -60.23 12.97
CA SER A 693 7.29 -58.99 13.74
C SER A 693 8.59 -58.31 14.12
N ARG A 694 9.66 -59.07 14.38
CA ARG A 694 10.99 -58.53 14.67
C ARG A 694 11.67 -57.98 13.42
N LEU A 695 11.65 -58.71 12.32
CA LEU A 695 12.31 -58.32 11.07
C LEU A 695 11.63 -57.13 10.37
N GLU A 696 10.32 -56.94 10.57
CA GLU A 696 9.58 -55.79 10.03
C GLU A 696 9.64 -54.55 10.92
N SER A 697 10.19 -54.66 12.14
CA SER A 697 10.35 -53.51 13.02
C SER A 697 11.35 -52.52 12.43
N GLU A 698 10.99 -51.23 12.44
CA GLU A 698 11.89 -50.17 12.00
C GLU A 698 13.19 -50.21 12.81
N GLY A 699 14.32 -50.34 12.12
CA GLY A 699 15.65 -50.36 12.74
C GLY A 699 16.14 -51.73 13.19
N PHE A 700 15.50 -52.84 12.80
CA PHE A 700 16.07 -54.18 12.96
C PHE A 700 17.48 -54.25 12.33
N LYS A 701 18.44 -54.77 13.10
CA LYS A 701 19.80 -55.06 12.62
C LYS A 701 20.15 -56.50 12.98
N PRO A 702 20.63 -57.32 12.03
CA PRO A 702 21.07 -58.68 12.33
C PRO A 702 22.24 -58.64 13.32
N ALA A 703 22.26 -59.58 14.27
CA ALA A 703 23.36 -59.73 15.23
C ALA A 703 24.54 -60.44 14.56
N LYS A 704 25.22 -59.72 13.66
CA LYS A 704 26.34 -60.25 12.89
C LYS A 704 27.50 -60.66 13.80
N GLN A 705 27.90 -61.92 13.69
CA GLN A 705 29.06 -62.48 14.36
C GLN A 705 29.86 -63.32 13.37
N LYS A 706 31.17 -63.47 13.61
CA LYS A 706 32.01 -64.38 12.82
C LYS A 706 31.52 -65.82 13.01
N ALA A 707 31.06 -66.44 11.93
CA ALA A 707 30.57 -67.81 11.94
C ALA A 707 31.08 -68.58 10.71
N ASN A 708 31.37 -69.88 10.89
CA ASN A 708 31.68 -70.77 9.78
C ASN A 708 30.38 -71.16 9.05
N VAL A 709 30.13 -70.52 7.90
CA VAL A 709 28.93 -70.72 7.07
C VAL A 709 28.88 -72.14 6.50
N ALA A 710 30.04 -72.76 6.23
CA ALA A 710 30.10 -74.15 5.79
C ALA A 710 29.55 -75.12 6.87
N ASP A 711 29.86 -74.86 8.15
CA ASP A 711 29.30 -75.63 9.27
C ASP A 711 27.81 -75.38 9.49
N LEU A 712 27.34 -74.14 9.25
CA LEU A 712 25.91 -73.83 9.27
C LEU A 712 25.16 -74.62 8.20
N LEU A 713 25.68 -74.69 6.97
CA LEU A 713 25.08 -75.45 5.89
C LEU A 713 25.08 -76.97 6.17
N ARG A 714 26.19 -77.52 6.67
CA ARG A 714 26.27 -78.93 7.09
C ARG A 714 25.22 -79.27 8.17
N ARG A 715 25.06 -78.39 9.17
CA ARG A 715 24.03 -78.53 10.21
C ARG A 715 22.60 -78.43 9.64
N ALA A 716 22.37 -77.52 8.71
CA ALA A 716 21.08 -77.38 8.04
C ALA A 716 20.71 -78.63 7.21
N VAL A 717 21.67 -79.21 6.48
CA VAL A 717 21.49 -80.48 5.76
C VAL A 717 21.18 -81.62 6.74
N ALA A 718 21.90 -81.71 7.86
CA ALA A 718 21.62 -82.71 8.90
C ALA A 718 20.21 -82.57 9.48
N ALA A 719 19.74 -81.34 9.71
CA ALA A 719 18.40 -81.06 10.23
C ALA A 719 17.28 -81.50 9.28
N VAL A 720 17.51 -81.49 7.95
CA VAL A 720 16.54 -81.88 6.93
C VAL A 720 16.73 -83.34 6.47
N SER A 721 17.84 -83.98 6.83
CA SER A 721 18.21 -85.33 6.39
C SER A 721 17.14 -86.38 6.70
N ALA A 722 16.53 -86.35 7.90
CA ALA A 722 15.46 -87.28 8.26
C ALA A 722 14.23 -87.17 7.34
N GLN A 723 13.86 -85.95 6.93
CA GLN A 723 12.76 -85.70 5.98
C GLN A 723 13.12 -86.19 4.58
N ALA A 724 14.37 -85.99 4.15
CA ALA A 724 14.86 -86.48 2.87
C ALA A 724 14.90 -88.02 2.82
N SER A 725 15.36 -88.68 3.89
CA SER A 725 15.40 -90.14 3.99
C SER A 725 14.01 -90.77 3.96
N GLN A 726 13.01 -90.16 4.61
CA GLN A 726 11.60 -90.62 4.52
C GLN A 726 11.07 -90.60 3.08
N LYS A 727 11.56 -89.70 2.22
CA LYS A 727 11.24 -89.63 0.79
C LYS A 727 12.25 -90.33 -0.12
N GLN A 728 13.17 -91.12 0.44
CA GLN A 728 14.25 -91.78 -0.31
C GLN A 728 15.06 -90.80 -1.19
N MET A 729 15.24 -89.57 -0.73
CA MET A 729 15.95 -88.51 -1.46
C MET A 729 17.39 -88.36 -0.96
N ILE A 730 18.27 -87.93 -1.86
CA ILE A 730 19.69 -87.65 -1.54
C ILE A 730 19.92 -86.14 -1.67
N ILE A 731 20.39 -85.52 -0.59
CA ILE A 731 20.87 -84.13 -0.59
C ILE A 731 22.36 -84.14 -0.96
N GLN A 732 22.71 -83.62 -2.12
CA GLN A 732 24.09 -83.45 -2.55
C GLN A 732 24.63 -82.13 -2.00
N LEU A 733 25.64 -82.23 -1.13
CA LEU A 733 26.29 -81.08 -0.51
C LEU A 733 27.65 -80.84 -1.16
N ASP A 734 27.82 -79.67 -1.75
CA ASP A 734 29.11 -79.16 -2.25
C ASP A 734 29.43 -77.88 -1.49
N ALA A 735 30.40 -77.94 -0.57
CA ALA A 735 30.78 -76.81 0.26
C ALA A 735 32.27 -76.92 0.62
N PRO A 736 32.98 -75.78 0.75
CA PRO A 736 34.35 -75.78 1.24
C PRO A 736 34.42 -76.35 2.67
N ASP A 737 35.62 -76.73 3.09
CA ASP A 737 35.86 -77.21 4.46
C ASP A 737 35.63 -76.09 5.49
N PHE A 738 35.94 -74.84 5.12
CA PHE A 738 35.80 -73.68 5.99
C PHE A 738 35.45 -72.43 5.19
N LEU A 739 34.43 -71.69 5.63
CA LEU A 739 34.08 -70.37 5.10
C LEU A 739 33.58 -69.49 6.24
N GLU A 740 34.40 -68.55 6.71
CA GLU A 740 34.02 -67.58 7.75
C GLU A 740 33.33 -66.35 7.13
N ALA A 741 32.19 -65.95 7.69
CA ALA A 741 31.52 -64.70 7.35
C ALA A 741 30.92 -64.04 8.60
N SER A 742 30.81 -62.72 8.56
CA SER A 742 30.14 -61.91 9.59
C SER A 742 28.63 -61.91 9.35
N VAL A 743 27.92 -62.84 9.98
CA VAL A 743 26.49 -63.08 9.76
C VAL A 743 25.75 -63.36 11.07
N ASP A 744 24.44 -63.16 11.08
CA ASP A 744 23.59 -63.69 12.14
C ASP A 744 23.40 -65.19 11.90
N ALA A 745 24.12 -66.01 12.67
CA ALA A 745 24.21 -67.45 12.45
C ALA A 745 22.83 -68.14 12.54
N ASP A 746 21.94 -67.67 13.42
CA ASP A 746 20.62 -68.26 13.61
C ASP A 746 19.70 -67.94 12.44
N LEU A 747 19.70 -66.68 11.98
CA LEU A 747 18.91 -66.26 10.82
C LEU A 747 19.38 -66.93 9.52
N ILE A 748 20.69 -67.02 9.30
CA ILE A 748 21.25 -67.69 8.10
C ILE A 748 20.99 -69.20 8.14
N SER A 749 21.13 -69.85 9.30
CA SER A 749 20.76 -71.27 9.45
C SER A 749 19.31 -71.50 9.08
N ARG A 750 18.43 -70.57 9.46
CA ARG A 750 17.01 -70.66 9.13
C ARG A 750 16.71 -70.47 7.65
N VAL A 751 17.43 -69.57 6.98
CA VAL A 751 17.36 -69.44 5.51
C VAL A 751 17.71 -70.76 4.85
N MET A 752 18.84 -71.38 5.26
CA MET A 752 19.29 -72.66 4.72
C MET A 752 18.26 -73.76 4.96
N ILE A 753 17.74 -73.90 6.19
CA ILE A 753 16.73 -74.92 6.55
C ILE A 753 15.43 -74.70 5.77
N ASN A 754 14.95 -73.46 5.62
CA ASN A 754 13.72 -73.17 4.89
C ASN A 754 13.83 -73.53 3.41
N LEU A 755 14.96 -73.19 2.77
CA LEU A 755 15.18 -73.49 1.36
C LEU A 755 15.40 -74.99 1.12
N LEU A 756 16.20 -75.66 1.96
CA LEU A 756 16.42 -77.11 1.89
C LEU A 756 15.12 -77.90 2.14
N SER A 757 14.36 -77.52 3.17
CA SER A 757 13.08 -78.16 3.48
C SER A 757 12.06 -77.94 2.36
N ASN A 758 12.03 -76.75 1.74
CA ASN A 758 11.21 -76.52 0.54
C ASN A 758 11.65 -77.43 -0.63
N GLY A 759 12.95 -77.56 -0.89
CA GLY A 759 13.47 -78.44 -1.93
C GLY A 759 13.04 -79.91 -1.73
N VAL A 760 13.12 -80.43 -0.50
CA VAL A 760 12.64 -81.79 -0.16
C VAL A 760 11.11 -81.89 -0.22
N LYS A 761 10.40 -80.85 0.20
CA LYS A 761 8.94 -80.82 0.23
C LYS A 761 8.33 -80.88 -1.17
N TYR A 762 8.85 -80.10 -2.12
CA TYR A 762 8.29 -79.95 -3.46
C TYR A 762 8.89 -80.89 -4.53
N SER A 763 9.92 -81.66 -4.16
CA SER A 763 10.47 -82.72 -4.99
C SER A 763 9.72 -84.05 -4.87
N ARG A 764 9.72 -84.83 -5.95
CA ARG A 764 9.18 -86.20 -5.98
C ARG A 764 10.14 -87.16 -5.26
N SER A 765 9.59 -88.28 -4.75
CA SER A 765 10.38 -89.34 -4.10
C SER A 765 11.49 -89.85 -5.01
N GLY A 766 12.70 -90.11 -4.47
CA GLY A 766 13.84 -90.62 -5.25
C GLY A 766 14.62 -89.58 -6.07
N LYS A 767 14.29 -88.29 -5.97
CA LYS A 767 15.00 -87.18 -6.64
C LYS A 767 16.08 -86.53 -5.77
N HIS A 768 16.88 -85.65 -6.35
CA HIS A 768 17.99 -84.97 -5.66
C HIS A 768 17.64 -83.52 -5.27
N VAL A 769 18.24 -83.07 -4.17
CA VAL A 769 18.35 -81.65 -3.81
C VAL A 769 19.83 -81.32 -3.74
N TYR A 770 20.24 -80.24 -4.38
CA TYR A 770 21.63 -79.79 -4.43
C TYR A 770 21.78 -78.56 -3.54
N ALA A 771 22.79 -78.58 -2.68
CA ALA A 771 23.16 -77.46 -1.83
C ALA A 771 24.62 -77.13 -2.07
N GLN A 772 24.88 -75.97 -2.67
CA GLN A 772 26.20 -75.52 -3.05
C GLN A 772 26.56 -74.23 -2.30
N LEU A 773 27.75 -74.17 -1.72
CA LEU A 773 28.30 -72.98 -1.07
C LEU A 773 29.64 -72.62 -1.70
N GLU A 774 29.74 -71.41 -2.26
CA GLU A 774 30.94 -70.90 -2.91
C GLU A 774 31.42 -69.59 -2.26
N ALA A 775 32.72 -69.50 -1.97
CA ALA A 775 33.34 -68.22 -1.60
C ALA A 775 33.58 -67.39 -2.87
N GLN A 776 33.22 -66.10 -2.83
CA GLN A 776 33.55 -65.12 -3.86
C GLN A 776 34.42 -64.01 -3.25
N THR A 777 34.97 -63.14 -4.10
CA THR A 777 35.92 -62.10 -3.67
C THR A 777 35.37 -61.14 -2.62
N LYS A 778 34.06 -60.87 -2.61
CA LYS A 778 33.40 -59.90 -1.71
C LYS A 778 32.08 -60.40 -1.10
N SER A 779 31.76 -61.68 -1.28
CA SER A 779 30.51 -62.27 -0.88
C SER A 779 30.67 -63.79 -0.78
N PHE A 780 29.74 -64.47 -0.15
CA PHE A 780 29.54 -65.90 -0.39
C PHE A 780 28.25 -66.12 -1.15
N ARG A 781 28.25 -67.13 -2.03
CA ARG A 781 27.09 -67.55 -2.78
C ARG A 781 26.58 -68.89 -2.24
N LEU A 782 25.32 -68.93 -1.83
CA LEU A 782 24.60 -70.16 -1.48
C LEU A 782 23.58 -70.47 -2.58
N VAL A 783 23.66 -71.65 -3.17
CA VAL A 783 22.72 -72.13 -4.20
C VAL A 783 22.02 -73.38 -3.68
N ILE A 784 20.68 -73.36 -3.69
CA ILE A 784 19.86 -74.52 -3.37
C ILE A 784 18.99 -74.81 -4.59
N LYS A 785 19.19 -75.97 -5.21
CA LYS A 785 18.46 -76.44 -6.39
C LYS A 785 17.70 -77.72 -6.08
N ASP A 786 16.44 -77.77 -6.49
CA ASP A 786 15.60 -78.96 -6.40
C ASP A 786 15.17 -79.46 -7.78
N GLU A 787 14.69 -80.70 -7.84
CA GLU A 787 14.11 -81.33 -9.03
C GLU A 787 12.58 -81.51 -8.88
N GLY A 788 11.92 -80.49 -8.32
CA GLY A 788 10.50 -80.48 -8.03
C GLY A 788 9.61 -80.11 -9.22
N HIS A 789 8.36 -79.78 -8.91
CA HIS A 789 7.35 -79.46 -9.93
C HIS A 789 7.57 -78.09 -10.61
N GLY A 790 8.50 -77.26 -10.10
CA GLY A 790 8.76 -75.92 -10.61
C GLY A 790 7.59 -74.94 -10.44
N MET A 791 7.76 -73.71 -10.93
CA MET A 791 6.79 -72.61 -10.77
C MET A 791 6.48 -71.92 -12.10
N SER A 792 5.24 -71.44 -12.28
CA SER A 792 4.86 -70.58 -13.41
C SER A 792 5.38 -69.14 -13.23
N GLN A 793 5.39 -68.35 -14.31
CA GLN A 793 5.83 -66.94 -14.24
C GLN A 793 4.96 -66.10 -13.29
N GLU A 794 3.65 -66.37 -13.23
CA GLU A 794 2.75 -65.71 -12.27
C GLU A 794 3.09 -66.08 -10.82
N GLN A 795 3.45 -67.34 -10.56
CA GLN A 795 3.88 -67.81 -9.25
C GLN A 795 5.21 -67.20 -8.84
N LEU A 796 6.17 -67.05 -9.77
CA LEU A 796 7.46 -66.39 -9.53
C LEU A 796 7.28 -64.91 -9.15
N ASN A 797 6.42 -64.17 -9.85
CA ASN A 797 6.14 -62.75 -9.57
C ASN A 797 5.52 -62.51 -8.18
N GLN A 798 4.97 -63.56 -7.58
CA GLN A 798 4.24 -63.51 -6.32
C GLN A 798 4.95 -64.26 -5.19
N LEU A 799 6.11 -64.87 -5.45
CA LEU A 799 6.79 -65.83 -4.57
C LEU A 799 7.21 -65.25 -3.22
N PHE A 800 7.60 -63.98 -3.21
CA PHE A 800 8.06 -63.26 -2.03
C PHE A 800 6.97 -62.31 -1.49
N GLN A 801 5.70 -62.50 -1.85
CA GLN A 801 4.62 -61.77 -1.21
C GLN A 801 4.25 -62.47 0.10
N LYS A 802 4.01 -61.69 1.14
CA LYS A 802 3.51 -62.19 2.43
C LYS A 802 2.26 -63.04 2.17
N TYR A 803 2.19 -64.21 2.80
CA TYR A 803 0.97 -65.03 2.88
C TYR A 803 0.46 -65.68 1.58
N LYS A 804 1.19 -65.59 0.45
CA LYS A 804 0.78 -66.26 -0.79
C LYS A 804 1.17 -67.73 -0.82
N ARG A 805 0.20 -68.59 -1.13
CA ARG A 805 0.37 -70.03 -1.40
C ARG A 805 0.24 -70.28 -2.91
N GLY A 806 1.06 -71.18 -3.46
CA GLY A 806 0.87 -71.67 -4.82
C GLY A 806 -0.45 -72.44 -4.94
N THR A 807 -1.24 -72.15 -5.98
CA THR A 807 -2.61 -72.63 -6.19
C THR A 807 -2.78 -74.14 -6.44
N GLN A 808 -1.70 -74.95 -6.44
CA GLN A 808 -1.76 -76.32 -6.98
C GLN A 808 -1.12 -77.44 -6.16
N THR A 809 -0.84 -77.31 -4.85
CA THR A 809 -0.29 -78.45 -4.10
C THR A 809 -0.97 -78.68 -2.75
N GLN A 810 -1.39 -79.93 -2.50
CA GLN A 810 -1.95 -80.46 -1.24
C GLN A 810 -0.97 -80.38 -0.04
N VAL A 811 0.11 -79.60 -0.12
CA VAL A 811 1.19 -79.62 0.85
C VAL A 811 1.13 -78.44 1.80
N VAL A 812 0.63 -78.72 3.00
CA VAL A 812 0.45 -77.78 4.12
C VAL A 812 1.73 -76.97 4.39
N GLY A 813 1.63 -75.64 4.38
CA GLY A 813 2.74 -74.70 4.66
C GLY A 813 2.22 -73.32 5.04
N THR A 814 3.02 -72.56 5.79
CA THR A 814 2.60 -71.31 6.44
C THR A 814 2.57 -70.10 5.50
N GLY A 815 3.13 -70.21 4.29
CA GLY A 815 3.23 -69.08 3.34
C GLY A 815 4.21 -67.98 3.76
N LEU A 816 4.87 -68.12 4.92
CA LEU A 816 5.80 -67.13 5.47
C LEU A 816 7.28 -67.45 5.22
N GLY A 817 7.61 -68.72 4.95
CA GLY A 817 9.00 -69.19 4.91
C GLY A 817 9.86 -68.45 3.88
N LEU A 818 9.39 -68.29 2.64
CA LEU A 818 10.15 -67.60 1.58
C LEU A 818 10.17 -66.09 1.75
N TYR A 819 9.11 -65.51 2.33
CA TYR A 819 9.10 -64.10 2.69
C TYR A 819 10.14 -63.78 3.78
N LEU A 820 10.22 -64.64 4.80
CA LEU A 820 11.23 -64.54 5.85
C LEU A 820 12.65 -64.68 5.27
N VAL A 821 12.85 -65.60 4.33
CA VAL A 821 14.14 -65.73 3.61
C VAL A 821 14.51 -64.41 2.94
N LYS A 822 13.56 -63.77 2.24
CA LYS A 822 13.80 -62.48 1.60
C LYS A 822 14.16 -61.39 2.61
N LEU A 823 13.40 -61.24 3.69
CA LEU A 823 13.69 -60.26 4.75
C LEU A 823 15.06 -60.47 5.40
N ILE A 824 15.42 -61.72 5.71
CA ILE A 824 16.73 -62.02 6.32
C ILE A 824 17.87 -61.66 5.37
N VAL A 825 17.74 -62.00 4.09
CA VAL A 825 18.76 -61.70 3.07
C VAL A 825 18.90 -60.19 2.89
N ASP A 826 17.79 -59.47 2.80
CA ASP A 826 17.78 -58.01 2.66
C ASP A 826 18.39 -57.33 3.90
N ALA A 827 18.10 -57.83 5.11
CA ALA A 827 18.71 -57.34 6.35
C ALA A 827 20.23 -57.58 6.40
N HIS A 828 20.73 -58.60 5.71
CA HIS A 828 22.16 -58.87 5.53
C HIS A 828 22.75 -58.16 4.31
N GLN A 829 22.01 -57.26 3.65
CA GLN A 829 22.42 -56.55 2.43
C GLN A 829 22.76 -57.49 1.26
N GLY A 830 22.18 -58.70 1.27
CA GLY A 830 22.37 -59.70 0.25
C GLY A 830 21.38 -59.57 -0.92
N THR A 831 21.60 -60.37 -1.95
CA THR A 831 20.66 -60.52 -3.06
C THR A 831 20.13 -61.96 -3.13
N LEU A 832 18.84 -62.09 -3.43
CA LEU A 832 18.16 -63.37 -3.61
C LEU A 832 17.62 -63.43 -5.05
N LYS A 833 18.06 -64.44 -5.80
CA LYS A 833 17.59 -64.74 -7.16
C LYS A 833 16.92 -66.10 -7.17
N VAL A 834 15.85 -66.21 -7.95
CA VAL A 834 15.14 -67.47 -8.16
C VAL A 834 14.99 -67.71 -9.65
N SER A 835 15.29 -68.93 -10.10
CA SER A 835 14.93 -69.42 -11.43
C SER A 835 14.17 -70.73 -11.28
N SER A 836 13.09 -70.90 -12.03
CA SER A 836 12.30 -72.13 -11.98
C SER A 836 11.55 -72.31 -13.29
N GLU A 837 11.48 -73.55 -13.76
CA GLU A 837 10.67 -73.95 -14.90
C GLU A 837 9.75 -75.09 -14.47
N ILE A 838 8.51 -75.06 -14.96
CA ILE A 838 7.51 -76.10 -14.65
C ILE A 838 8.07 -77.47 -15.03
N HIS A 839 7.99 -78.42 -14.11
CA HIS A 839 8.50 -79.80 -14.19
C HIS A 839 10.03 -79.97 -14.20
N GLN A 840 10.82 -78.89 -14.08
CA GLN A 840 12.28 -78.97 -14.01
C GLN A 840 12.85 -78.59 -12.63
N GLY A 841 12.00 -78.13 -11.71
CA GLY A 841 12.38 -77.75 -10.35
C GLY A 841 12.66 -76.26 -10.18
N SER A 842 13.22 -75.90 -9.03
CA SER A 842 13.54 -74.51 -8.68
C SER A 842 14.99 -74.38 -8.21
N CYS A 843 15.59 -73.23 -8.48
CA CYS A 843 16.94 -72.87 -8.06
C CYS A 843 16.90 -71.52 -7.35
N PHE A 844 17.29 -71.52 -6.08
CA PHE A 844 17.44 -70.34 -5.25
C PHE A 844 18.92 -70.02 -5.09
N SER A 845 19.32 -68.82 -5.48
CA SER A 845 20.70 -68.33 -5.39
C SER A 845 20.75 -67.09 -4.52
N LEU A 846 21.56 -67.15 -3.48
CA LEU A 846 21.72 -66.10 -2.49
C LEU A 846 23.16 -65.61 -2.50
N GLU A 847 23.36 -64.30 -2.54
CA GLU A 847 24.68 -63.69 -2.43
C GLU A 847 24.67 -62.75 -1.23
N ILE A 848 25.50 -63.05 -0.21
CA ILE A 848 25.62 -62.22 1.00
C ILE A 848 27.02 -61.62 1.04
N PRO A 849 27.17 -60.29 1.18
CA PRO A 849 28.47 -59.64 1.27
C PRO A 849 29.32 -60.19 2.42
N LEU A 850 30.62 -60.36 2.16
CA LEU A 850 31.63 -60.55 3.19
C LEU A 850 32.04 -59.15 3.67
N ASP A 851 32.08 -58.95 4.98
CA ASP A 851 32.56 -57.70 5.59
C ASP A 851 34.08 -57.52 5.38
#